data_AF-A0A060M475-F1
#
_entry.id   AF-A0A060M475-F1
#
_cell.length_a   1.000
_cell.length_b   1.000
_cell.length_c   1.000
_cell.angle_alpha   90.00
_cell.angle_beta   90.00
_cell.angle_gamma   90.00
#
_symmetry.space_group_name_H-M   'P 1'
#
loop_
_entity.id
_entity.type
_entity.pdbx_description
1 polymer ?
#
loop_
_entity_poly.entity_id
_entity_poly.type
_entity_poly.pdbx_seq_one_letter_code
_entity_poly.pdbx_strand_id
1 'polypeptide(L)'
;MIARIIVDVPTAQTDRLFDYKVPNEWDTLVQPGIRVVVPFGPRKIQGFVMERTDTSDVKNMKAIIEVLDPVPVLSDELLALGKWLAKATICFQVTAFQAMLPAALKTKVSKKIQVRVEKTELPEQVRILFGNGNQLDWDSLKKGEPSHLLTMKKAIEAGLVEIEYATKAHTKMKTERVVTVSDVSDSELESVQRKAKKQFELIQYLKKKKQPFPSQQAMSETKTSRATLNALLDKGLVREWAQEVYRDPTSNETFNKSEPLLLTPQQQEALHMISRPIEEDRYETILLHGVTGSGKTEIYLQAIAKVLEKGQEAIMLVPEISLTPQMVNRFKARFGNLVAIMHSGLSNGEKYDEWRKIHRKEVSVVVGARSAVFAPFTNLGLLIVDEEHESSYKQEEAPRYHTRDVAKYRGEIHRAPVILGSATPSIESFARAKKGNYTLVSLQERVNARPMPEVEIVDMREELRNGNRSMFSRALLQGIRDRLDRKEQSVLFLNRRGYSTFVMCRDCGYVASCDYCDISYTYHRKGHSLKCHYCGDEKPMPTTCSECGSEHIRFFGSGTQKVEEELYKHFPEATVIRMDVDTTRKKGSHKALLDAFGQGKGDILLGTQMIAKGLDFPNITLVGVLAADSMLHIPDFRSAERTFQVLEQVAGRAGRAELTGEVIVQSYTPEHYSIQLVKQHDYEQFFASEMRIRKQGGYPPYYYMALLTISDQDLATVIKTSGKIAEYLKRTLSKDTVVLGPVVSPIARIKDRYRYQCVIKYKHEPKLYETLETVLNHYQRDTTTKRLSISMDVHPYFFM
;
A
#
# COMPACT_ATOMS: atom_id res chain seq x y z
N MET A 1 2.28 -27.03 30.70
CA MET A 1 2.04 -25.90 29.82
C MET A 1 1.96 -26.33 28.36
N ILE A 2 0.91 -25.91 27.67
CA ILE A 2 0.56 -26.21 26.27
C ILE A 2 0.41 -24.89 25.51
N ALA A 3 0.90 -24.84 24.28
CA ALA A 3 0.68 -23.72 23.37
C ALA A 3 -0.25 -24.17 22.25
N ARG A 4 -1.28 -23.38 21.98
CA ARG A 4 -2.18 -23.57 20.84
C ARG A 4 -1.71 -22.67 19.71
N ILE A 5 -1.35 -23.30 18.59
CA ILE A 5 -0.62 -22.67 17.51
C ILE A 5 -1.44 -22.74 16.23
N ILE A 6 -1.55 -21.62 15.53
CA ILE A 6 -2.00 -21.62 14.13
C ILE A 6 -0.79 -21.82 13.23
N VAL A 7 -0.86 -22.79 12.34
CA VAL A 7 0.27 -23.14 11.48
C VAL A 7 0.27 -22.32 10.20
N ASP A 8 1.46 -22.03 9.68
CA ASP A 8 1.66 -21.25 8.44
C ASP A 8 1.43 -22.10 7.18
N VAL A 9 0.18 -22.51 7.02
CA VAL A 9 -0.34 -23.22 5.86
C VAL A 9 -1.72 -22.62 5.56
N PRO A 10 -1.88 -21.83 4.48
CA PRO A 10 -3.14 -21.15 4.17
C PRO A 10 -4.14 -22.11 3.49
N THR A 11 -4.67 -23.06 4.25
CA THR A 11 -5.73 -24.00 3.82
C THR A 11 -6.73 -24.19 4.97
N ALA A 12 -8.03 -24.43 4.74
CA ALA A 12 -8.92 -24.52 5.91
C ALA A 12 -8.76 -25.79 6.75
N GLN A 13 -8.15 -26.86 6.23
CA GLN A 13 -7.77 -28.00 7.06
C GLN A 13 -6.77 -27.60 8.17
N THR A 14 -6.00 -26.54 7.91
CA THR A 14 -4.97 -26.00 8.79
C THR A 14 -5.33 -24.66 9.40
N ASP A 15 -6.49 -24.08 9.05
CA ASP A 15 -7.00 -22.82 9.62
C ASP A 15 -7.71 -23.05 10.97
N ARG A 16 -7.02 -23.76 11.85
CA ARG A 16 -7.45 -24.07 13.21
C ARG A 16 -6.23 -24.11 14.13
N LEU A 17 -6.50 -24.10 15.43
CA LEU A 17 -5.44 -24.24 16.43
C LEU A 17 -5.00 -25.69 16.57
N PHE A 18 -3.70 -25.88 16.71
CA PHE A 18 -3.08 -27.17 17.00
C PHE A 18 -2.32 -27.08 18.31
N ASP A 19 -2.52 -28.08 19.17
CA ASP A 19 -1.94 -28.10 20.50
C ASP A 19 -0.52 -28.69 20.44
N TYR A 20 0.44 -27.99 21.02
CA TYR A 20 1.82 -28.42 21.15
C TYR A 20 2.31 -28.26 22.59
N LYS A 21 3.13 -29.22 23.04
CA LYS A 21 3.78 -29.14 24.35
C LYS A 21 4.84 -28.04 24.29
N VAL A 22 4.87 -27.18 25.30
CA VAL A 22 5.94 -26.19 25.49
C VAL A 22 7.08 -26.86 26.26
N PRO A 23 8.28 -27.01 25.67
CA PRO A 23 9.45 -27.47 26.41
C PRO A 23 9.84 -26.49 27.52
N ASN A 24 10.35 -26.98 28.64
CA ASN A 24 10.69 -26.14 29.81
C ASN A 24 11.68 -25.01 29.48
N GLU A 25 12.61 -25.25 28.55
CA GLU A 25 13.58 -24.25 28.07
C GLU A 25 12.93 -23.05 27.36
N TRP A 26 11.72 -23.22 26.82
CA TRP A 26 10.98 -22.19 26.10
C TRP A 26 9.82 -21.60 26.91
N ASP A 27 9.56 -22.08 28.14
CA ASP A 27 8.33 -21.73 28.88
C ASP A 27 8.23 -20.24 29.24
N THR A 28 9.37 -19.58 29.47
CA THR A 28 9.46 -18.13 29.72
C THR A 28 9.34 -17.32 28.44
N LEU A 29 9.74 -17.88 27.30
CA LEU A 29 9.76 -17.18 26.02
C LEU A 29 8.45 -17.34 25.28
N VAL A 30 7.81 -18.51 25.29
CA VAL A 30 6.58 -18.77 24.55
C VAL A 30 5.43 -17.96 25.15
N GLN A 31 4.84 -17.09 24.35
CA GLN A 31 3.66 -16.29 24.67
C GLN A 31 2.88 -16.03 23.39
N PRO A 32 1.59 -15.63 23.48
CA PRO A 32 0.82 -15.25 22.30
C PRO A 32 1.58 -14.25 21.40
N GLY A 33 1.48 -14.45 20.09
CA GLY A 33 2.07 -13.56 19.09
C GLY A 33 3.52 -13.89 18.69
N ILE A 34 4.13 -14.88 19.33
CA ILE A 34 5.45 -15.39 18.97
C ILE A 34 5.37 -16.39 17.82
N ARG A 35 6.39 -16.35 16.95
CA ARG A 35 6.57 -17.36 15.91
C ARG A 35 7.39 -18.53 16.42
N VAL A 36 6.95 -19.71 16.05
CA VAL A 36 7.56 -20.98 16.47
C VAL A 36 7.67 -21.93 15.27
N VAL A 37 8.60 -22.88 15.35
CA VAL A 37 8.68 -24.00 14.42
C VAL A 37 8.09 -25.23 15.10
N VAL A 38 7.15 -25.88 14.43
CA VAL A 38 6.47 -27.07 14.93
C VAL A 38 6.54 -28.23 13.93
N PRO A 39 6.52 -29.48 14.41
CA PRO A 39 6.38 -30.65 13.55
C PRO A 39 4.93 -30.76 13.08
N PHE A 40 4.73 -30.87 11.77
CA PHE A 40 3.40 -31.02 11.16
C PHE A 40 3.44 -32.10 10.07
N GLY A 41 2.86 -33.26 10.38
CA GLY A 41 3.03 -34.47 9.57
C GLY A 41 4.53 -34.83 9.43
N PRO A 42 5.04 -35.02 8.20
CA PRO A 42 6.46 -35.30 7.95
C PRO A 42 7.33 -34.03 7.83
N ARG A 43 6.73 -32.83 7.89
CA ARG A 43 7.42 -31.55 7.66
C ARG A 43 7.60 -30.77 8.97
N LYS A 44 8.49 -29.79 8.94
CA LYS A 44 8.60 -28.73 9.95
C LYS A 44 8.08 -27.44 9.34
N ILE A 45 7.17 -26.78 10.03
CA ILE A 45 6.53 -25.56 9.53
C ILE A 45 6.54 -24.49 10.62
N GLN A 46 6.44 -23.23 10.19
CA GLN A 46 6.27 -22.12 11.10
C GLN A 46 4.81 -22.06 11.56
N GLY A 47 4.58 -21.40 12.68
CA GLY A 47 3.26 -21.08 13.19
C GLY A 47 3.33 -19.92 14.18
N PHE A 48 2.16 -19.40 14.53
CA PHE A 48 2.00 -18.35 15.53
C PHE A 48 1.36 -18.93 16.77
N VAL A 49 1.94 -18.65 17.93
CA VAL A 49 1.33 -18.99 19.22
C VAL A 49 0.11 -18.08 19.40
N MET A 50 -1.06 -18.67 19.58
CA MET A 50 -2.32 -17.94 19.70
C MET A 50 -2.76 -17.82 21.16
N GLU A 51 -2.51 -18.86 21.96
CA GLU A 51 -2.86 -18.90 23.37
C GLU A 51 -2.02 -19.96 24.10
N ARG A 52 -1.91 -19.84 25.43
CA ARG A 52 -1.32 -20.83 26.33
C ARG A 52 -2.40 -21.40 27.23
N THR A 53 -2.30 -22.70 27.53
CA THR A 53 -3.24 -23.39 28.42
C THR A 53 -2.54 -24.51 29.16
N ASP A 54 -3.09 -24.91 30.30
CA ASP A 54 -2.60 -26.06 31.07
C ASP A 54 -3.30 -27.37 30.71
N THR A 55 -4.38 -27.30 29.93
CA THR A 55 -5.23 -28.47 29.63
C THR A 55 -5.41 -28.66 28.12
N SER A 56 -5.43 -29.92 27.69
CA SER A 56 -5.74 -30.32 26.31
C SER A 56 -6.27 -31.75 26.28
N ASP A 57 -7.20 -31.99 25.36
CA ASP A 57 -7.76 -33.32 25.10
C ASP A 57 -6.81 -34.20 24.25
N VAL A 58 -5.69 -33.66 23.77
CA VAL A 58 -4.73 -34.34 22.89
C VAL A 58 -3.70 -35.13 23.70
N LYS A 59 -3.83 -36.47 23.71
CA LYS A 59 -2.94 -37.37 24.48
C LYS A 59 -1.49 -37.45 23.96
N ASN A 60 -1.27 -37.47 22.65
CA ASN A 60 0.04 -37.66 22.02
C ASN A 60 0.55 -36.37 21.37
N MET A 61 0.81 -35.37 22.21
CA MET A 61 1.17 -34.04 21.75
C MET A 61 2.66 -33.97 21.38
N LYS A 62 2.96 -33.42 20.21
CA LYS A 62 4.35 -33.12 19.82
C LYS A 62 4.81 -31.83 20.51
N ALA A 63 6.12 -31.67 20.68
CA ALA A 63 6.72 -30.48 21.27
C ALA A 63 7.03 -29.41 20.21
N ILE A 64 7.04 -28.13 20.64
CA ILE A 64 7.64 -27.03 19.88
C ILE A 64 9.13 -27.36 19.63
N ILE A 65 9.61 -27.12 18.40
CA ILE A 65 10.99 -27.40 18.02
C ILE A 65 11.89 -26.21 18.29
N GLU A 66 11.39 -25.00 18.02
CA GLU A 66 12.19 -23.77 18.05
C GLU A 66 11.27 -22.57 18.25
N VAL A 67 11.72 -21.60 19.05
CA VAL A 67 11.11 -20.26 19.17
C VAL A 67 11.93 -19.30 18.30
N LEU A 68 11.26 -18.60 17.37
CA LEU A 68 11.94 -17.78 16.36
C LEU A 68 12.17 -16.34 16.81
N ASP A 69 11.43 -15.87 17.82
CA ASP A 69 11.48 -14.48 18.28
C ASP A 69 11.60 -14.41 19.80
N PRO A 70 12.44 -13.49 20.34
CA PRO A 70 12.54 -13.27 21.77
C PRO A 70 11.35 -12.49 22.34
N VAL A 71 10.57 -11.81 21.49
CA VAL A 71 9.40 -11.00 21.84
C VAL A 71 8.28 -11.22 20.81
N PRO A 72 7.00 -10.97 21.15
CA PRO A 72 5.88 -11.18 20.23
C PRO A 72 6.00 -10.26 19.02
N VAL A 73 5.97 -10.82 17.82
CA VAL A 73 5.95 -10.02 16.58
C VAL A 73 4.55 -9.52 16.24
N LEU A 74 3.52 -10.14 16.84
CA LEU A 74 2.14 -9.68 16.82
C LEU A 74 1.76 -9.37 18.28
N SER A 75 1.32 -8.15 18.55
CA SER A 75 0.73 -7.82 19.86
C SER A 75 -0.63 -8.51 20.03
N ASP A 76 -1.15 -8.54 21.26
CA ASP A 76 -2.50 -9.07 21.52
C ASP A 76 -3.58 -8.35 20.68
N GLU A 77 -3.43 -7.04 20.50
CA GLU A 77 -4.29 -6.25 19.60
C GLU A 77 -4.17 -6.71 18.14
N LEU A 78 -2.95 -6.93 17.63
CA LEU A 78 -2.77 -7.42 16.26
C LEU A 78 -3.27 -8.86 16.07
N LEU A 79 -3.20 -9.71 17.10
CA LEU A 79 -3.81 -11.04 17.08
C LEU A 79 -5.34 -10.95 16.99
N ALA A 80 -5.95 -10.07 17.79
CA ALA A 80 -7.39 -9.81 17.74
C ALA A 80 -7.81 -9.22 16.39
N LEU A 81 -7.03 -8.25 15.88
CA LEU A 81 -7.23 -7.65 14.56
C LEU A 81 -7.12 -8.70 13.46
N GLY A 82 -6.17 -9.62 13.52
CA GLY A 82 -6.00 -10.65 12.48
C GLY A 82 -7.16 -11.65 12.45
N LYS A 83 -7.70 -12.01 13.62
CA LYS A 83 -8.93 -12.81 13.74
C LYS A 83 -10.13 -12.07 13.14
N TRP A 84 -10.31 -10.80 13.50
CA TRP A 84 -11.38 -9.97 12.93
C TRP A 84 -11.23 -9.82 11.41
N LEU A 85 -10.03 -9.56 10.93
CA LEU A 85 -9.72 -9.37 9.51
C LEU A 85 -10.03 -10.63 8.70
N ALA A 86 -9.63 -11.79 9.22
CA ALA A 86 -9.90 -13.09 8.60
C ALA A 86 -11.40 -13.33 8.41
N LYS A 87 -12.19 -13.05 9.46
CA LYS A 87 -13.65 -13.15 9.42
C LYS A 87 -14.28 -12.11 8.47
N ALA A 88 -13.87 -10.85 8.59
CA ALA A 88 -14.41 -9.74 7.80
C ALA A 88 -14.14 -9.89 6.29
N THR A 89 -13.10 -10.62 5.92
CA THR A 89 -12.67 -10.77 4.52
C THR A 89 -12.78 -12.19 3.99
N ILE A 90 -13.22 -13.14 4.82
CA ILE A 90 -13.37 -14.56 4.48
C ILE A 90 -12.05 -15.13 3.97
N CYS A 91 -10.96 -14.82 4.68
CA CYS A 91 -9.64 -15.37 4.42
C CYS A 91 -9.17 -16.24 5.59
N PHE A 92 -8.13 -17.04 5.36
CA PHE A 92 -7.51 -17.80 6.44
C PHE A 92 -6.82 -16.86 7.44
N GLN A 93 -6.86 -17.21 8.72
CA GLN A 93 -6.26 -16.40 9.79
C GLN A 93 -4.76 -16.21 9.57
N VAL A 94 -4.06 -17.24 9.09
CA VAL A 94 -2.63 -17.12 8.80
C VAL A 94 -2.34 -16.10 7.69
N THR A 95 -3.21 -16.00 6.68
CA THR A 95 -3.09 -14.99 5.62
C THR A 95 -3.25 -13.57 6.19
N ALA A 96 -4.15 -13.39 7.15
CA ALA A 96 -4.32 -12.12 7.85
C ALA A 96 -3.08 -11.76 8.68
N PHE A 97 -2.54 -12.70 9.47
CA PHE A 97 -1.33 -12.47 10.27
C PHE A 97 -0.10 -12.20 9.40
N GLN A 98 0.06 -12.92 8.29
CA GLN A 98 1.13 -12.66 7.35
C GLN A 98 1.04 -11.27 6.72
N ALA A 99 -0.16 -10.73 6.49
CA ALA A 99 -0.33 -9.39 5.94
C ALA A 99 0.22 -8.29 6.86
N MET A 100 0.31 -8.54 8.17
CA MET A 100 0.78 -7.61 9.18
C MET A 100 2.31 -7.59 9.34
N LEU A 101 3.01 -8.60 8.80
CA LEU A 101 4.44 -8.78 9.01
C LEU A 101 5.28 -8.38 7.78
N PRO A 102 6.47 -7.78 7.98
CA PRO A 102 7.41 -7.52 6.90
C PRO A 102 7.93 -8.83 6.28
N ALA A 103 8.28 -8.77 5.00
CA ALA A 103 8.76 -9.94 4.24
C ALA A 103 9.99 -10.62 4.87
N ALA A 104 10.85 -9.86 5.56
CA ALA A 104 12.02 -10.39 6.25
C ALA A 104 11.67 -11.45 7.31
N LEU A 105 10.52 -11.28 7.99
CA LEU A 105 10.01 -12.23 8.98
C LEU A 105 9.29 -13.44 8.33
N LYS A 106 9.04 -13.44 7.02
CA LYS A 106 8.36 -14.57 6.35
C LYS A 106 9.30 -15.68 5.88
N THR A 107 10.61 -15.60 6.17
CA THR A 107 11.65 -16.41 5.51
C THR A 107 11.89 -17.77 6.19
N LYS A 108 12.24 -18.79 5.38
CA LYS A 108 12.62 -20.16 5.82
C LYS A 108 14.03 -20.20 6.44
N VAL A 109 14.18 -21.04 7.47
CA VAL A 109 15.44 -21.25 8.24
C VAL A 109 16.33 -22.29 7.57
N SER A 110 17.65 -22.07 7.53
CA SER A 110 18.68 -23.08 7.20
C SER A 110 19.62 -23.30 8.39
N LYS A 111 20.18 -24.51 8.55
CA LYS A 111 20.97 -24.89 9.74
C LYS A 111 22.47 -24.93 9.42
N LYS A 112 23.28 -24.23 10.21
CA LYS A 112 24.75 -24.32 10.15
C LYS A 112 25.31 -24.74 11.51
N ILE A 113 26.47 -25.37 11.51
CA ILE A 113 27.23 -25.70 12.71
C ILE A 113 28.47 -24.82 12.70
N GLN A 114 28.76 -24.12 13.78
CA GLN A 114 29.88 -23.20 13.91
C GLN A 114 30.81 -23.61 15.06
N VAL A 115 32.11 -23.44 14.85
CA VAL A 115 33.13 -23.68 15.89
C VAL A 115 33.12 -22.55 16.93
N ARG A 116 33.12 -22.89 18.23
CA ARG A 116 33.17 -21.91 19.35
C ARG A 116 34.56 -21.68 19.94
N VAL A 117 35.45 -22.66 19.82
CA VAL A 117 36.80 -22.65 20.43
C VAL A 117 37.89 -22.47 19.37
N GLU A 118 39.15 -22.26 19.78
CA GLU A 118 40.25 -22.34 18.83
C GLU A 118 40.27 -23.74 18.18
N LYS A 119 40.56 -23.83 16.88
CA LYS A 119 40.54 -25.12 16.15
C LYS A 119 41.49 -26.18 16.72
N THR A 120 42.49 -25.74 17.45
CA THR A 120 43.46 -26.56 18.19
C THR A 120 42.83 -27.31 19.36
N GLU A 121 41.71 -26.80 19.90
CA GLU A 121 40.96 -27.40 21.01
C GLU A 121 39.87 -28.39 20.53
N LEU A 122 39.63 -28.48 19.22
CA LEU A 122 38.70 -29.45 18.65
C LEU A 122 39.33 -30.86 18.59
N PRO A 123 38.59 -31.91 18.97
CA PRO A 123 38.99 -33.28 18.69
C PRO A 123 39.33 -33.47 17.21
N GLU A 124 40.38 -34.22 16.91
CA GLU A 124 40.91 -34.36 15.55
C GLU A 124 39.84 -34.80 14.54
N GLN A 125 38.94 -35.70 14.95
CA GLN A 125 37.82 -36.17 14.14
C GLN A 125 36.79 -35.06 13.82
N VAL A 126 36.59 -34.10 14.72
CA VAL A 126 35.71 -32.93 14.49
C VAL A 126 36.43 -31.93 13.60
N ARG A 127 37.71 -31.69 13.83
CA ARG A 127 38.55 -30.76 13.06
C ARG A 127 38.60 -31.13 11.56
N ILE A 128 38.68 -32.43 11.25
CA ILE A 128 38.67 -32.95 9.87
C ILE A 128 37.35 -32.60 9.16
N LEU A 129 36.21 -32.66 9.85
CA LEU A 129 34.89 -32.37 9.25
C LEU A 129 34.74 -30.91 8.83
N PHE A 130 35.32 -29.97 9.59
CA PHE A 130 35.30 -28.55 9.25
C PHE A 130 36.36 -28.14 8.22
N GLY A 131 37.40 -28.97 8.03
CA GLY A 131 38.54 -28.67 7.16
C GLY A 131 39.15 -27.29 7.45
N ASN A 132 39.35 -26.50 6.40
CA ASN A 132 39.88 -25.13 6.52
C ASN A 132 38.83 -24.10 6.98
N GLY A 133 37.53 -24.42 7.01
CA GLY A 133 36.44 -23.51 7.40
C GLY A 133 36.08 -23.54 8.89
N ASN A 134 35.29 -22.58 9.37
CA ASN A 134 34.74 -22.54 10.75
C ASN A 134 33.24 -22.83 10.80
N GLN A 135 32.63 -23.12 9.65
CA GLN A 135 31.20 -23.38 9.52
C GLN A 135 30.99 -24.62 8.66
N LEU A 136 29.98 -25.41 9.01
CA LEU A 136 29.56 -26.61 8.31
C LEU A 136 28.04 -26.61 8.11
N ASP A 137 27.57 -26.92 6.90
CA ASP A 137 26.14 -27.01 6.61
C ASP A 137 25.56 -28.33 7.17
N TRP A 138 24.49 -28.22 7.95
CA TRP A 138 23.81 -29.37 8.55
C TRP A 138 23.27 -30.35 7.51
N ASP A 139 22.77 -29.86 6.38
CA ASP A 139 22.23 -30.72 5.31
C ASP A 139 23.34 -31.47 4.55
N SER A 140 24.57 -30.96 4.59
CA SER A 140 25.75 -31.64 4.06
C SER A 140 26.27 -32.71 5.02
N LEU A 141 26.30 -32.45 6.34
CA LEU A 141 26.66 -33.45 7.36
C LEU A 141 25.73 -34.66 7.33
N LYS A 142 24.43 -34.42 7.17
CA LYS A 142 23.38 -35.45 7.15
C LYS A 142 23.51 -36.43 5.98
N LYS A 143 24.20 -36.03 4.90
CA LYS A 143 24.44 -36.87 3.72
C LYS A 143 25.73 -37.70 3.80
N GLY A 144 26.54 -37.49 4.83
CA GLY A 144 27.79 -38.23 5.06
C GLY A 144 27.60 -39.49 5.93
N GLU A 145 28.71 -40.03 6.45
CA GLU A 145 28.68 -41.23 7.28
C GLU A 145 27.98 -41.03 8.64
N PRO A 146 27.24 -42.04 9.16
CA PRO A 146 26.57 -41.97 10.47
C PRO A 146 27.51 -41.68 11.66
N SER A 147 28.77 -42.10 11.55
CA SER A 147 29.84 -41.85 12.54
C SER A 147 30.07 -40.35 12.77
N HIS A 148 29.99 -39.53 11.71
CA HIS A 148 30.19 -38.08 11.78
C HIS A 148 29.10 -37.36 12.58
N LEU A 149 27.86 -37.86 12.55
CA LEU A 149 26.75 -37.31 13.33
C LEU A 149 26.94 -37.55 14.82
N LEU A 150 27.47 -38.72 15.21
CA LEU A 150 27.76 -39.06 16.59
C LEU A 150 28.94 -38.24 17.15
N THR A 151 29.99 -38.07 16.36
CA THR A 151 31.14 -37.22 16.70
C THR A 151 30.74 -35.76 16.83
N MET A 152 29.91 -35.25 15.92
CA MET A 152 29.41 -33.87 15.99
C MET A 152 28.48 -33.65 17.18
N LYS A 153 27.64 -34.63 17.52
CA LYS A 153 26.79 -34.59 18.72
C LYS A 153 27.62 -34.44 20.00
N LYS A 154 28.66 -35.25 20.17
CA LYS A 154 29.57 -35.15 21.34
C LYS A 154 30.27 -33.79 21.41
N ALA A 155 30.66 -33.21 20.27
CA ALA A 155 31.29 -31.90 20.21
C ALA A 155 30.32 -30.74 20.55
N ILE A 156 29.04 -30.88 20.20
CA ILE A 156 27.97 -29.94 20.58
C ILE A 156 27.68 -30.05 22.07
N GLU A 157 27.56 -31.26 22.61
CA GLU A 157 27.32 -31.51 24.05
C GLU A 157 28.49 -31.03 24.92
N ALA A 158 29.72 -31.10 24.40
CA ALA A 158 30.93 -30.58 25.04
C ALA A 158 31.12 -29.05 24.86
N GLY A 159 30.21 -28.36 24.17
CA GLY A 159 30.27 -26.90 23.98
C GLY A 159 31.34 -26.40 23.00
N LEU A 160 32.04 -27.30 22.30
CA LEU A 160 33.14 -26.97 21.38
C LEU A 160 32.65 -26.41 20.03
N VAL A 161 31.43 -26.78 19.65
CA VAL A 161 30.73 -26.31 18.45
C VAL A 161 29.26 -26.01 18.79
N GLU A 162 28.65 -25.06 18.09
CA GLU A 162 27.26 -24.65 18.29
C GLU A 162 26.46 -24.82 17.00
N ILE A 163 25.19 -25.18 17.12
CA ILE A 163 24.26 -25.10 16.00
C ILE A 163 23.80 -23.66 15.86
N GLU A 164 24.31 -22.98 14.83
CA GLU A 164 23.87 -21.65 14.45
C GLU A 164 22.74 -21.75 13.41
N TYR A 165 21.57 -21.25 13.76
CA TYR A 165 20.46 -21.15 12.82
C TYR A 165 20.72 -20.00 11.84
N ALA A 166 21.42 -20.31 10.75
CA ALA A 166 21.63 -19.36 9.68
C ALA A 166 20.30 -19.09 8.98
N THR A 167 19.64 -18.01 9.37
CA THR A 167 18.66 -17.38 8.50
C THR A 167 19.36 -17.12 7.16
N LYS A 168 18.85 -17.68 6.06
CA LYS A 168 18.95 -16.96 4.79
C LYS A 168 18.01 -15.76 4.92
N ALA A 169 18.35 -14.85 5.83
CA ALA A 169 17.79 -13.53 5.83
C ALA A 169 18.22 -12.97 4.47
N HIS A 170 17.25 -12.81 3.57
CA HIS A 170 17.47 -11.96 2.41
C HIS A 170 17.86 -10.53 2.83
N THR A 171 17.82 -10.22 4.14
CA THR A 171 18.31 -8.96 4.68
C THR A 171 18.84 -9.12 6.10
N LYS A 172 20.17 -9.24 6.26
CA LYS A 172 20.84 -9.17 7.57
C LYS A 172 20.68 -7.75 8.16
N MET A 173 20.70 -7.60 9.48
CA MET A 173 20.84 -6.29 10.13
C MET A 173 22.12 -5.62 9.59
N LYS A 174 22.06 -4.33 9.24
CA LYS A 174 23.26 -3.61 8.82
C LYS A 174 24.05 -3.28 10.08
N THR A 175 25.31 -3.71 10.10
CA THR A 175 26.24 -3.39 11.17
C THR A 175 27.36 -2.55 10.60
N GLU A 176 27.76 -1.51 11.32
CA GLU A 176 28.93 -0.71 11.02
C GLU A 176 29.93 -0.84 12.17
N ARG A 177 31.22 -0.92 11.86
CA ARG A 177 32.24 -0.95 12.90
C ARG A 177 32.44 0.46 13.43
N VAL A 178 32.14 0.67 14.70
CA VAL A 178 32.36 1.94 15.39
C VAL A 178 33.53 1.83 16.34
N VAL A 179 34.22 2.94 16.54
CA VAL A 179 35.35 3.07 17.44
C VAL A 179 35.07 4.18 18.45
N THR A 180 35.46 3.95 19.70
CA THR A 180 35.49 4.99 20.74
C THR A 180 36.81 4.95 21.49
N VAL A 181 37.16 6.04 22.17
CA VAL A 181 38.35 6.11 23.04
C VAL A 181 38.02 5.38 24.34
N SER A 182 38.94 4.54 24.82
CA SER A 182 38.87 3.97 26.17
C SER A 182 39.09 5.07 27.22
N ASP A 183 38.92 4.77 28.51
CA ASP A 183 39.39 5.68 29.57
C ASP A 183 40.93 5.73 29.54
N VAL A 184 41.48 6.72 28.83
CA VAL A 184 42.92 6.92 28.64
C VAL A 184 43.39 8.01 29.61
N SER A 185 44.45 7.70 30.37
CA SER A 185 45.07 8.65 31.31
C SER A 185 45.85 9.76 30.59
N ASP A 186 46.01 10.93 31.22
CA ASP A 186 46.71 12.07 30.59
C ASP A 186 48.18 11.76 30.29
N SER A 187 48.83 10.90 31.08
CA SER A 187 50.21 10.45 30.85
C SER A 187 50.36 9.55 29.62
N GLU A 188 49.38 8.70 29.33
CA GLU A 188 49.36 7.86 28.13
C GLU A 188 49.14 8.68 26.87
N LEU A 189 48.26 9.68 26.94
CA LEU A 189 47.98 10.65 25.88
C LEU A 189 49.23 11.47 25.50
N GLU A 190 50.00 11.95 26.49
CA GLU A 190 51.27 12.64 26.26
C GLU A 190 52.32 11.72 25.60
N SER A 191 52.37 10.44 25.98
CA SER A 191 53.31 9.49 25.38
C SER A 191 53.00 9.22 23.89
N VAL A 192 51.72 9.15 23.53
CA VAL A 192 51.26 8.93 22.15
C VAL A 192 51.47 10.19 21.31
N GLN A 193 51.26 11.38 21.89
CA GLN A 193 51.53 12.67 21.24
C GLN A 193 53.00 12.80 20.80
N ARG A 194 53.95 12.34 21.63
CA ARG A 194 55.39 12.42 21.34
C ARG A 194 55.87 11.37 20.32
N LYS A 195 55.27 10.18 20.30
CA LYS A 195 55.76 9.03 19.49
C LYS A 195 55.00 8.79 18.18
N ALA A 196 53.72 9.17 18.09
CA ALA A 196 52.88 8.82 16.95
C ALA A 196 51.78 9.87 16.70
N LYS A 197 52.13 10.92 15.96
CA LYS A 197 51.26 12.09 15.69
C LYS A 197 49.87 11.73 15.11
N LYS A 198 49.81 10.77 14.18
CA LYS A 198 48.54 10.28 13.59
C LYS A 198 47.68 9.45 14.55
N GLN A 199 48.30 8.77 15.53
CA GLN A 199 47.56 8.05 16.58
C GLN A 199 46.90 9.05 17.54
N PHE A 200 47.63 10.11 17.89
CA PHE A 200 47.12 11.19 18.73
C PHE A 200 45.98 11.98 18.07
N GLU A 201 46.10 12.32 16.78
CA GLU A 201 45.04 13.01 16.01
C GLU A 201 43.73 12.20 15.99
N LEU A 202 43.81 10.89 15.81
CA LEU A 202 42.65 10.00 15.83
C LEU A 202 41.99 9.94 17.23
N ILE A 203 42.79 9.83 18.29
CA ILE A 203 42.27 9.84 19.68
C ILE A 203 41.59 11.18 19.99
N GLN A 204 42.20 12.31 19.65
CA GLN A 204 41.63 13.65 19.87
C GLN A 204 40.32 13.84 19.10
N TYR A 205 40.28 13.39 17.85
CA TYR A 205 39.07 13.44 17.03
C TYR A 205 37.93 12.64 17.68
N LEU A 206 38.20 11.42 18.13
CA LEU A 206 37.22 10.57 18.80
C LEU A 206 36.80 11.11 20.18
N LYS A 207 37.74 11.66 20.98
CA LYS A 207 37.43 12.34 22.26
C LYS A 207 36.48 13.51 22.06
N LYS A 208 36.62 14.27 20.97
CA LYS A 208 35.74 15.41 20.64
C LYS A 208 34.30 14.98 20.31
N LYS A 209 34.10 13.76 19.77
CA LYS A 209 32.77 13.26 19.38
C LYS A 209 31.92 12.76 20.57
N LYS A 210 32.54 12.47 21.73
CA LYS A 210 31.88 12.01 22.98
C LYS A 210 30.98 10.76 22.86
N GLN A 211 30.89 10.15 21.68
CA GLN A 211 30.08 8.98 21.37
C GLN A 211 30.86 8.06 20.41
N PRO A 212 30.53 6.76 20.35
CA PRO A 212 31.12 5.85 19.36
C PRO A 212 30.92 6.38 17.93
N PHE A 213 31.99 6.37 17.12
CA PHE A 213 31.98 6.96 15.79
C PHE A 213 32.39 5.92 14.72
N PRO A 214 31.85 5.95 13.49
CA PRO A 214 32.20 4.96 12.47
C PRO A 214 33.70 4.92 12.18
N SER A 215 34.30 3.73 12.31
CA SER A 215 35.74 3.51 12.17
C SER A 215 36.27 3.96 10.80
N GLN A 216 35.50 3.72 9.74
CA GLN A 216 35.89 4.09 8.37
C GLN A 216 35.82 5.60 8.15
N GLN A 217 34.81 6.29 8.67
CA GLN A 217 34.74 7.76 8.62
C GLN A 217 35.81 8.39 9.51
N ALA A 218 36.04 7.87 10.72
CA ALA A 218 37.10 8.34 11.60
C ALA A 218 38.45 8.32 10.88
N MET A 219 38.78 7.20 10.22
CA MET A 219 40.02 7.04 9.46
C MET A 219 40.11 7.99 8.25
N SER A 220 39.00 8.23 7.55
CA SER A 220 38.93 9.15 6.41
C SER A 220 39.14 10.61 6.83
N GLU A 221 38.40 11.06 7.85
CA GLU A 221 38.45 12.43 8.39
C GLU A 221 39.83 12.78 8.96
N THR A 222 40.49 11.82 9.58
CA THR A 222 41.83 11.99 10.17
C THR A 222 42.97 11.54 9.24
N LYS A 223 42.67 11.14 7.99
CA LYS A 223 43.63 10.68 6.97
C LYS A 223 44.63 9.64 7.49
N THR A 224 44.12 8.66 8.24
CA THR A 224 44.89 7.56 8.84
C THR A 224 44.49 6.21 8.24
N SER A 225 45.28 5.17 8.55
CA SER A 225 45.17 3.83 8.00
C SER A 225 44.58 2.84 9.01
N ARG A 226 44.11 1.70 8.51
CA ARG A 226 43.64 0.60 9.36
C ARG A 226 44.74 0.07 10.30
N ALA A 227 46.00 0.10 9.86
CA ALA A 227 47.14 -0.30 10.69
C ALA A 227 47.31 0.62 11.91
N THR A 228 47.06 1.92 11.75
CA THR A 228 47.10 2.89 12.86
C THR A 228 46.00 2.61 13.89
N LEU A 229 44.79 2.29 13.42
CA LEU A 229 43.65 1.94 14.28
C LEU A 229 43.89 0.61 15.00
N ASN A 230 44.39 -0.41 14.31
CA ASN A 230 44.75 -1.69 14.93
C ASN A 230 45.83 -1.51 16.01
N ALA A 231 46.87 -0.71 15.75
CA ALA A 231 47.89 -0.41 16.77
C ALA A 231 47.34 0.31 18.01
N LEU A 232 46.22 1.05 17.88
CA LEU A 232 45.53 1.64 19.03
C LEU A 232 44.63 0.63 19.75
N LEU A 233 44.00 -0.29 19.01
CA LEU A 233 43.21 -1.40 19.55
C LEU A 233 44.11 -2.36 20.35
N ASP A 234 45.27 -2.71 19.81
CA ASP A 234 46.25 -3.60 20.45
C ASP A 234 46.81 -2.99 21.75
N LYS A 235 46.92 -1.65 21.81
CA LYS A 235 47.30 -0.91 23.01
C LYS A 235 46.14 -0.68 24.00
N GLY A 236 44.92 -1.11 23.67
CA GLY A 236 43.72 -0.91 24.49
C GLY A 236 43.23 0.54 24.60
N LEU A 237 43.82 1.48 23.86
CA LEU A 237 43.52 2.92 23.93
C LEU A 237 42.20 3.29 23.25
N VAL A 238 41.73 2.43 22.34
CA VAL A 238 40.42 2.54 21.70
C VAL A 238 39.73 1.19 21.72
N ARG A 239 38.39 1.18 21.66
CA ARG A 239 37.59 -0.04 21.51
C ARG A 239 36.81 0.04 20.21
N GLU A 240 36.81 -1.05 19.45
CA GLU A 240 36.00 -1.21 18.24
C GLU A 240 35.05 -2.40 18.40
N TRP A 241 33.79 -2.20 18.03
CA TRP A 241 32.81 -3.28 17.93
C TRP A 241 31.89 -3.02 16.74
N ALA A 242 31.14 -4.05 16.36
CA ALA A 242 30.06 -3.89 15.39
C ALA A 242 28.85 -3.27 16.11
N GLN A 243 28.48 -2.05 15.72
CA GLN A 243 27.24 -1.41 16.16
C GLN A 243 26.17 -1.60 15.09
N GLU A 244 24.95 -1.88 15.53
CA GLU A 244 23.79 -1.90 14.65
C GLU A 244 23.52 -0.49 14.10
N VAL A 245 23.34 -0.37 12.79
CA VAL A 245 23.00 0.88 12.11
C VAL A 245 21.78 0.66 11.23
N TYR A 246 20.76 1.48 11.42
CA TYR A 246 19.58 1.43 10.55
C TYR A 246 19.91 1.92 9.15
N ARG A 247 19.29 1.32 8.14
CA ARG A 247 19.24 1.89 6.79
C ARG A 247 18.19 2.99 6.81
N ASP A 248 18.60 4.19 7.17
CA ASP A 248 17.71 5.34 7.12
C ASP A 248 17.49 5.75 5.65
N PRO A 249 16.26 5.65 5.11
CA PRO A 249 15.95 6.05 3.74
C PRO A 249 16.19 7.54 3.47
N THR A 250 16.29 8.34 4.53
CA THR A 250 16.40 9.80 4.52
C THR A 250 17.75 10.33 4.98
N SER A 251 18.76 9.46 5.19
CA SER A 251 20.07 9.85 5.77
C SER A 251 20.83 10.94 5.01
N ASN A 252 20.52 11.14 3.73
CA ASN A 252 21.20 12.10 2.87
C ASN A 252 20.49 13.46 2.81
N GLU A 253 19.39 13.64 3.53
CA GLU A 253 18.59 14.87 3.50
C GLU A 253 18.75 15.65 4.83
N THR A 254 19.08 16.94 4.73
CA THR A 254 19.14 17.85 5.89
C THR A 254 17.76 18.45 6.13
N PHE A 255 17.19 18.24 7.32
CA PHE A 255 15.87 18.72 7.69
C PHE A 255 15.95 19.98 8.55
N ASN A 256 15.35 21.08 8.09
CA ASN A 256 15.09 22.24 8.92
C ASN A 256 13.81 22.00 9.73
N LYS A 257 13.86 22.20 11.05
CA LYS A 257 12.70 22.00 11.92
C LYS A 257 11.63 23.05 11.61
N SER A 258 10.38 22.61 11.40
CA SER A 258 9.26 23.50 11.06
C SER A 258 8.35 23.79 12.26
N GLU A 259 7.94 25.04 12.43
CA GLU A 259 7.00 25.48 13.48
C GLU A 259 5.52 25.45 13.03
N PRO A 260 4.54 25.39 13.95
CA PRO A 260 3.13 25.36 13.61
C PRO A 260 2.72 26.61 12.84
N LEU A 261 2.00 26.42 11.73
CA LEU A 261 1.47 27.55 10.97
C LEU A 261 0.25 28.13 11.71
N LEU A 262 0.06 29.44 11.55
CA LEU A 262 -1.17 30.10 11.99
C LEU A 262 -2.35 29.57 11.18
N LEU A 263 -3.34 29.03 11.89
CA LEU A 263 -4.55 28.49 11.29
C LEU A 263 -5.58 29.60 11.03
N THR A 264 -6.33 29.49 9.94
CA THR A 264 -7.52 30.33 9.71
C THR A 264 -8.62 30.00 10.74
N PRO A 265 -9.61 30.88 10.97
CA PRO A 265 -10.71 30.59 11.89
C PRO A 265 -11.44 29.26 11.59
N GLN A 266 -11.66 28.95 10.31
CA GLN A 266 -12.28 27.70 9.88
C GLN A 266 -11.39 26.47 10.20
N GLN A 267 -10.07 26.60 10.03
CA GLN A 267 -9.13 25.54 10.39
C GLN A 267 -8.99 25.35 11.90
N GLN A 268 -9.08 26.42 12.68
CA GLN A 268 -9.07 26.37 14.14
C GLN A 268 -10.29 25.62 14.67
N GLU A 269 -11.49 25.94 14.16
CA GLU A 269 -12.71 25.23 14.52
C GLU A 269 -12.65 23.75 14.12
N ALA A 270 -12.14 23.46 12.92
CA ALA A 270 -11.92 22.08 12.48
C ALA A 270 -10.94 21.33 13.40
N LEU A 271 -9.82 21.95 13.78
CA LEU A 271 -8.87 21.36 14.71
C LEU A 271 -9.49 21.17 16.09
N HIS A 272 -10.31 22.09 16.58
CA HIS A 272 -11.02 21.97 17.85
C HIS A 272 -11.96 20.75 17.86
N MET A 273 -12.80 20.60 16.83
CA MET A 273 -13.68 19.43 16.67
C MET A 273 -12.90 18.11 16.60
N ILE A 274 -11.73 18.11 15.94
CA ILE A 274 -10.85 16.94 15.86
C ILE A 274 -10.15 16.66 17.20
N SER A 275 -9.76 17.70 17.93
CA SER A 275 -9.00 17.57 19.18
C SER A 275 -9.86 17.07 20.33
N ARG A 276 -11.14 17.43 20.35
CA ARG A 276 -12.06 17.03 21.42
C ARG A 276 -12.08 15.51 21.69
N PRO A 277 -12.30 14.62 20.70
CA PRO A 277 -12.24 13.18 20.95
C PRO A 277 -10.84 12.66 21.31
N ILE A 278 -9.76 13.34 20.90
CA ILE A 278 -8.39 13.03 21.33
C ILE A 278 -8.23 13.32 22.82
N GLU A 279 -8.73 14.47 23.28
CA GLU A 279 -8.67 14.90 24.68
C GLU A 279 -9.57 14.02 25.57
N GLU A 280 -10.74 13.60 25.07
CA GLU A 280 -11.69 12.72 25.76
C GLU A 280 -11.34 11.21 25.72
N ASP A 281 -10.26 10.79 25.03
CA ASP A 281 -9.92 9.38 24.76
C ASP A 281 -11.14 8.59 24.25
N ARG A 282 -11.82 9.17 23.25
CA ARG A 282 -13.07 8.68 22.69
C ARG A 282 -12.90 8.30 21.23
N TYR A 283 -13.36 7.08 20.89
CA TYR A 283 -13.48 6.68 19.49
C TYR A 283 -14.52 7.54 18.77
N GLU A 284 -14.12 8.13 17.66
CA GLU A 284 -15.00 8.86 16.77
C GLU A 284 -14.47 8.80 15.33
N THR A 285 -15.36 8.55 14.36
CA THR A 285 -14.98 8.68 12.95
C THR A 285 -15.36 10.07 12.46
N ILE A 286 -14.37 10.83 11.99
CA ILE A 286 -14.52 12.20 11.55
C ILE A 286 -14.24 12.25 10.04
N LEU A 287 -15.17 12.79 9.25
CA LEU A 287 -14.94 13.10 7.84
C LEU A 287 -14.52 14.56 7.73
N LEU A 288 -13.23 14.80 7.44
CA LEU A 288 -12.71 16.12 7.12
C LEU A 288 -12.86 16.39 5.62
N HIS A 289 -13.98 17.01 5.27
CA HIS A 289 -14.31 17.42 3.90
C HIS A 289 -13.73 18.81 3.63
N GLY A 290 -12.60 18.89 2.93
CA GLY A 290 -11.94 20.15 2.68
C GLY A 290 -11.46 20.30 1.26
N VAL A 291 -11.82 21.40 0.59
CA VAL A 291 -11.44 21.68 -0.80
C VAL A 291 -9.92 21.60 -1.00
N THR A 292 -9.50 21.35 -2.22
CA THR A 292 -8.07 21.29 -2.54
C THR A 292 -7.39 22.62 -2.19
N GLY A 293 -6.35 22.58 -1.37
CA GLY A 293 -5.66 23.79 -0.89
C GLY A 293 -6.26 24.42 0.39
N SER A 294 -7.21 23.76 1.05
CA SER A 294 -7.77 24.23 2.35
C SER A 294 -6.84 24.01 3.55
N GLY A 295 -5.67 23.40 3.36
CA GLY A 295 -4.68 23.20 4.42
C GLY A 295 -4.94 22.01 5.35
N LYS A 296 -5.70 20.99 4.92
CA LYS A 296 -5.94 19.73 5.68
C LYS A 296 -4.67 19.15 6.32
N THR A 297 -3.55 19.14 5.59
CA THR A 297 -2.27 18.63 6.08
C THR A 297 -1.79 19.35 7.33
N GLU A 298 -1.99 20.66 7.45
CA GLU A 298 -1.57 21.40 8.65
C GLU A 298 -2.42 21.01 9.86
N ILE A 299 -3.73 20.82 9.67
CA ILE A 299 -4.62 20.30 10.72
C ILE A 299 -4.14 18.91 11.18
N TYR A 300 -3.74 18.03 10.26
CA TYR A 300 -3.19 16.72 10.61
C TYR A 300 -1.92 16.83 11.45
N LEU A 301 -0.98 17.70 11.07
CA LEU A 301 0.27 17.90 11.80
C LEU A 301 0.02 18.44 13.22
N GLN A 302 -0.94 19.35 13.40
CA GLN A 302 -1.28 19.88 14.72
C GLN A 302 -2.06 18.88 15.57
N ALA A 303 -2.97 18.09 14.97
CA ALA A 303 -3.67 17.02 15.68
C ALA A 303 -2.70 15.92 16.14
N ILE A 304 -1.73 15.53 15.31
CA ILE A 304 -0.68 14.58 15.70
C ILE A 304 0.19 15.16 16.82
N ALA A 305 0.54 16.45 16.78
CA ALA A 305 1.31 17.07 17.85
C ALA A 305 0.61 16.94 19.21
N LYS A 306 -0.71 17.20 19.29
CA LYS A 306 -1.51 17.00 20.51
C LYS A 306 -1.51 15.55 21.03
N VAL A 307 -1.56 14.58 20.13
CA VAL A 307 -1.48 13.14 20.47
C VAL A 307 -0.12 12.81 21.08
N LEU A 308 0.95 13.33 20.49
CA LEU A 308 2.31 13.14 20.99
C LEU A 308 2.52 13.82 22.35
N GLU A 309 1.90 14.98 22.60
CA GLU A 309 1.91 15.66 23.91
C GLU A 309 1.28 14.80 25.01
N LYS A 310 0.27 13.97 24.68
CA LYS A 310 -0.30 12.96 25.60
C LYS A 310 0.56 11.68 25.74
N GLY A 311 1.71 11.60 25.06
CA GLY A 311 2.53 10.38 25.03
C GLY A 311 1.90 9.22 24.24
N GLN A 312 0.93 9.52 23.37
CA GLN A 312 0.27 8.56 22.49
C GLN A 312 0.94 8.52 21.12
N GLU A 313 0.59 7.52 20.31
CA GLU A 313 1.16 7.23 19.00
C GLU A 313 0.15 7.55 17.90
N ALA A 314 0.63 7.90 16.69
CA ALA A 314 -0.24 8.27 15.57
C ALA A 314 0.11 7.54 14.27
N ILE A 315 -0.91 7.16 13.49
CA ILE A 315 -0.76 6.59 12.15
C ILE A 315 -1.35 7.55 11.12
N MET A 316 -0.53 7.97 10.16
CA MET A 316 -0.92 8.74 8.99
C MET A 316 -0.84 7.86 7.75
N LEU A 317 -2.00 7.57 7.16
CA LEU A 317 -2.15 6.82 5.93
C LEU A 317 -2.32 7.80 4.78
N VAL A 318 -1.47 7.64 3.77
CA VAL A 318 -1.54 8.36 2.50
C VAL A 318 -1.62 7.35 1.35
N PRO A 319 -2.20 7.70 0.20
CA PRO A 319 -2.10 6.86 -0.98
C PRO A 319 -0.65 6.56 -1.35
N GLU A 320 -0.37 5.37 -1.86
CA GLU A 320 0.98 4.94 -2.19
C GLU A 320 1.71 5.89 -3.16
N ILE A 321 0.95 6.46 -4.10
CA ILE A 321 1.44 7.44 -5.08
C ILE A 321 1.60 8.86 -4.51
N SER A 322 0.94 9.16 -3.38
CA SER A 322 0.99 10.47 -2.72
C SER A 322 2.08 10.57 -1.66
N LEU A 323 2.77 9.47 -1.33
CA LEU A 323 3.93 9.48 -0.44
C LEU A 323 5.16 10.04 -1.18
N THR A 324 5.06 11.29 -1.61
CA THR A 324 6.16 12.01 -2.24
C THR A 324 7.23 12.36 -1.20
N PRO A 325 8.48 12.55 -1.62
CA PRO A 325 9.52 13.07 -0.73
C PRO A 325 9.09 14.36 -0.03
N GLN A 326 8.32 15.23 -0.69
CA GLN A 326 7.80 16.46 -0.09
C GLN A 326 6.91 16.20 1.13
N MET A 327 5.98 15.24 1.04
CA MET A 327 5.13 14.85 2.16
C MET A 327 5.97 14.26 3.29
N VAL A 328 6.86 13.33 2.99
CA VAL A 328 7.78 12.74 3.99
C VAL A 328 8.59 13.83 4.70
N ASN A 329 9.14 14.77 3.93
CA ASN A 329 9.98 15.85 4.45
C ASN A 329 9.20 16.79 5.35
N ARG A 330 7.92 17.04 5.06
CA ARG A 330 7.07 17.85 5.93
C ARG A 330 6.87 17.20 7.31
N PHE A 331 6.66 15.89 7.37
CA PHE A 331 6.52 15.17 8.65
C PHE A 331 7.86 15.05 9.39
N LYS A 332 8.96 14.78 8.68
CA LYS A 332 10.31 14.75 9.25
C LYS A 332 10.76 16.12 9.76
N ALA A 333 10.47 17.20 9.04
CA ALA A 333 10.70 18.57 9.50
C ALA A 333 9.92 18.90 10.78
N ARG A 334 8.71 18.34 10.93
CA ARG A 334 7.87 18.59 12.10
C ARG A 334 8.25 17.78 13.33
N PHE A 335 8.44 16.46 13.18
CA PHE A 335 8.59 15.53 14.30
C PHE A 335 9.97 14.88 14.36
N GLY A 336 10.87 15.17 13.42
CA GLY A 336 12.25 14.70 13.41
C GLY A 336 12.36 13.18 13.36
N ASN A 337 13.14 12.64 14.30
CA ASN A 337 13.43 11.21 14.38
C ASN A 337 12.26 10.36 14.92
N LEU A 338 11.17 10.98 15.39
CA LEU A 338 9.98 10.27 15.88
C LEU A 338 9.11 9.67 14.76
N VAL A 339 9.45 9.91 13.49
CA VAL A 339 8.68 9.45 12.33
C VAL A 339 9.33 8.22 11.70
N ALA A 340 8.55 7.15 11.57
CA ALA A 340 8.85 6.02 10.69
C ALA A 340 8.10 6.12 9.36
N ILE A 341 8.72 5.64 8.28
CA ILE A 341 8.17 5.69 6.93
C ILE A 341 7.89 4.27 6.43
N MET A 342 6.68 3.99 5.96
CA MET A 342 6.31 2.64 5.49
C MET A 342 5.62 2.66 4.12
N HIS A 343 6.34 2.25 3.07
CA HIS A 343 5.75 2.09 1.73
C HIS A 343 6.45 1.02 0.89
N SER A 344 5.84 0.67 -0.24
CA SER A 344 6.29 -0.39 -1.15
C SER A 344 7.70 -0.14 -1.73
N GLY A 345 8.07 1.13 -1.95
CA GLY A 345 9.35 1.55 -2.54
C GLY A 345 10.59 1.30 -1.68
N LEU A 346 10.39 1.06 -0.38
CA LEU A 346 11.46 0.61 0.52
C LEU A 346 11.87 -0.84 0.21
N SER A 347 13.18 -1.10 0.28
CA SER A 347 13.73 -2.44 0.25
C SER A 347 13.25 -3.26 1.46
N ASN A 348 13.33 -4.59 1.37
CA ASN A 348 12.96 -5.46 2.49
C ASN A 348 13.76 -5.17 3.76
N GLY A 349 15.00 -4.69 3.64
CA GLY A 349 15.84 -4.28 4.77
C GLY A 349 15.37 -3.00 5.42
N GLU A 350 15.10 -1.97 4.63
CA GLU A 350 14.57 -0.69 5.13
C GLU A 350 13.19 -0.90 5.79
N LYS A 351 12.30 -1.69 5.18
CA LYS A 351 11.00 -2.04 5.80
C LYS A 351 11.16 -2.75 7.14
N TYR A 352 12.14 -3.63 7.24
CA TYR A 352 12.43 -4.33 8.50
C TYR A 352 13.02 -3.39 9.55
N ASP A 353 13.91 -2.48 9.15
CA ASP A 353 14.50 -1.47 10.02
C ASP A 353 13.41 -0.52 10.57
N GLU A 354 12.53 0.00 9.71
CA GLU A 354 11.40 0.85 10.12
C GLU A 354 10.38 0.10 11.00
N TRP A 355 10.03 -1.14 10.65
CA TRP A 355 9.17 -1.98 11.50
C TRP A 355 9.77 -2.20 12.88
N ARG A 356 11.09 -2.41 12.98
CA ARG A 356 11.78 -2.58 14.26
C ARG A 356 11.80 -1.31 15.09
N LYS A 357 12.01 -0.14 14.49
CA LYS A 357 11.90 1.15 15.20
C LYS A 357 10.53 1.29 15.86
N ILE A 358 9.47 0.96 15.14
CA ILE A 358 8.09 0.98 15.67
C ILE A 358 7.93 -0.02 16.80
N HIS A 359 8.33 -1.28 16.56
CA HIS A 359 8.21 -2.35 17.55
C HIS A 359 9.01 -2.09 18.84
N ARG A 360 10.17 -1.44 18.73
CA ARG A 360 11.04 -1.02 19.84
C ARG A 360 10.61 0.30 20.49
N LYS A 361 9.51 0.92 20.02
CA LYS A 361 9.00 2.22 20.50
C LYS A 361 10.01 3.37 20.36
N GLU A 362 10.87 3.30 19.35
CA GLU A 362 11.85 4.36 19.03
C GLU A 362 11.21 5.52 18.23
N VAL A 363 10.00 5.31 17.73
CA VAL A 363 9.20 6.26 16.96
C VAL A 363 7.79 6.32 17.52
N SER A 364 7.09 7.43 17.28
CA SER A 364 5.71 7.65 17.77
C SER A 364 4.74 8.04 16.65
N VAL A 365 5.25 8.28 15.43
CA VAL A 365 4.45 8.58 14.24
C VAL A 365 4.84 7.64 13.12
N VAL A 366 3.86 7.04 12.46
CA VAL A 366 4.06 6.30 11.21
C VAL A 366 3.39 7.06 10.07
N VAL A 367 4.14 7.32 9.01
CA VAL A 367 3.60 7.82 7.75
C VAL A 367 3.78 6.73 6.70
N GLY A 368 2.69 6.29 6.07
CA GLY A 368 2.81 5.22 5.10
C GLY A 368 1.59 4.95 4.25
N ALA A 369 1.77 3.99 3.35
CA ALA A 369 0.72 3.53 2.45
C ALA A 369 -0.24 2.53 3.14
N ARG A 370 -1.05 1.83 2.34
CA ARG A 370 -2.06 0.85 2.77
C ARG A 370 -1.63 -0.10 3.91
N SER A 371 -0.41 -0.64 3.87
CA SER A 371 0.08 -1.63 4.86
C SER A 371 0.50 -1.02 6.19
N ALA A 372 0.73 0.29 6.26
CA ALA A 372 1.17 0.97 7.49
C ALA A 372 0.08 0.96 8.58
N VAL A 373 -1.17 0.65 8.22
CA VAL A 373 -2.27 0.47 9.18
C VAL A 373 -2.01 -0.67 10.17
N PHE A 374 -1.12 -1.61 9.83
CA PHE A 374 -0.68 -2.72 10.70
C PHE A 374 0.59 -2.40 11.50
N ALA A 375 1.03 -1.14 11.54
CA ALA A 375 2.15 -0.74 12.38
C ALA A 375 1.91 -1.18 13.84
N PRO A 376 2.88 -1.86 14.49
CA PRO A 376 2.71 -2.48 15.81
C PRO A 376 2.80 -1.46 16.96
N PHE A 377 2.11 -0.33 16.81
CA PHE A 377 1.86 0.62 17.88
C PHE A 377 0.93 0.03 18.94
N THR A 378 1.15 0.43 20.19
CA THR A 378 0.48 -0.13 21.38
C THR A 378 -0.37 0.91 22.11
N ASN A 379 -0.18 2.19 21.84
CA ASN A 379 -0.87 3.30 22.48
C ASN A 379 -1.34 4.33 21.43
N LEU A 380 -2.15 3.88 20.46
CA LEU A 380 -2.67 4.76 19.42
C LEU A 380 -3.62 5.82 20.01
N GLY A 381 -3.37 7.09 19.72
CA GLY A 381 -4.28 8.19 20.03
C GLY A 381 -4.91 8.85 18.80
N LEU A 382 -4.43 8.53 17.59
CA LEU A 382 -5.02 9.05 16.35
C LEU A 382 -4.66 8.19 15.13
N LEU A 383 -5.65 7.96 14.26
CA LEU A 383 -5.44 7.43 12.92
C LEU A 383 -6.00 8.41 11.87
N ILE A 384 -5.24 8.65 10.82
CA ILE A 384 -5.63 9.54 9.71
C ILE A 384 -5.53 8.77 8.41
N VAL A 385 -6.57 8.86 7.58
CA VAL A 385 -6.62 8.35 6.20
C VAL A 385 -6.83 9.54 5.28
N ASP A 386 -5.75 10.06 4.70
CA ASP A 386 -5.83 11.15 3.73
C ASP A 386 -6.21 10.63 2.34
N GLU A 387 -6.87 11.47 1.56
CA GLU A 387 -7.48 11.10 0.28
C GLU A 387 -8.30 9.80 0.39
N GLU A 388 -9.19 9.71 1.39
CA GLU A 388 -9.88 8.46 1.78
C GLU A 388 -10.67 7.77 0.64
N HIS A 389 -11.07 8.56 -0.37
CA HIS A 389 -11.76 8.09 -1.56
C HIS A 389 -10.89 7.21 -2.47
N GLU A 390 -9.58 7.20 -2.24
CA GLU A 390 -8.63 6.58 -3.15
C GLU A 390 -8.69 5.04 -3.14
N SER A 391 -8.85 4.47 -4.33
CA SER A 391 -8.98 3.02 -4.54
C SER A 391 -7.79 2.19 -4.04
N SER A 392 -6.59 2.79 -3.94
CA SER A 392 -5.37 2.13 -3.46
C SER A 392 -5.48 1.59 -2.02
N TYR A 393 -6.43 2.10 -1.23
CA TYR A 393 -6.71 1.61 0.12
C TYR A 393 -7.43 0.26 0.16
N LYS A 394 -7.99 -0.21 -0.95
CA LYS A 394 -8.49 -1.60 -1.08
C LYS A 394 -7.35 -2.50 -1.54
N GLN A 395 -7.09 -3.56 -0.78
CA GLN A 395 -6.18 -4.64 -1.19
C GLN A 395 -6.87 -5.53 -2.22
N GLU A 396 -6.20 -5.84 -3.33
CA GLU A 396 -6.74 -6.77 -4.36
C GLU A 396 -6.42 -8.24 -4.09
N GLU A 397 -5.28 -8.53 -3.46
CA GLU A 397 -4.92 -9.91 -3.08
C GLU A 397 -5.43 -10.25 -1.68
N ALA A 398 -5.59 -11.53 -1.34
CA ALA A 398 -5.97 -11.93 0.02
C ALA A 398 -4.98 -11.33 1.04
N PRO A 399 -5.45 -10.68 2.13
CA PRO A 399 -6.80 -10.74 2.70
C PRO A 399 -7.83 -9.70 2.18
N ARG A 400 -7.65 -9.05 1.01
CA ARG A 400 -8.66 -8.19 0.34
C ARG A 400 -9.34 -7.13 1.22
N TYR A 401 -8.65 -6.65 2.25
CA TYR A 401 -9.18 -5.69 3.20
C TYR A 401 -9.23 -4.28 2.63
N HIS A 402 -10.06 -3.43 3.23
CA HIS A 402 -10.03 -1.99 3.02
C HIS A 402 -9.36 -1.30 4.21
N THR A 403 -8.32 -0.50 3.97
CA THR A 403 -7.54 0.16 5.04
C THR A 403 -8.39 1.03 5.96
N ARG A 404 -9.36 1.79 5.41
CA ARG A 404 -10.34 2.55 6.22
C ARG A 404 -11.04 1.69 7.28
N ASP A 405 -11.47 0.49 6.92
CA ASP A 405 -12.23 -0.36 7.86
C ASP A 405 -11.31 -0.94 8.95
N VAL A 406 -10.06 -1.28 8.60
CA VAL A 406 -9.03 -1.63 9.58
C VAL A 406 -8.74 -0.46 10.52
N ALA A 407 -8.56 0.75 9.99
CA ALA A 407 -8.30 1.93 10.79
C ALA A 407 -9.44 2.23 11.78
N LYS A 408 -10.69 2.08 11.33
CA LYS A 408 -11.89 2.20 12.19
C LYS A 408 -11.90 1.16 13.32
N TYR A 409 -11.61 -0.10 13.00
CA TYR A 409 -11.55 -1.16 14.00
C TYR A 409 -10.44 -0.92 15.04
N ARG A 410 -9.24 -0.52 14.60
CA ARG A 410 -8.14 -0.16 15.52
C ARG A 410 -8.48 1.06 16.37
N GLY A 411 -9.08 2.08 15.76
CA GLY A 411 -9.55 3.27 16.48
C GLY A 411 -10.56 2.93 17.58
N GLU A 412 -11.49 2.02 17.32
CA GLU A 412 -12.47 1.57 18.30
C GLU A 412 -11.81 0.85 19.49
N ILE A 413 -10.85 -0.04 19.23
CA ILE A 413 -10.09 -0.75 20.27
C ILE A 413 -9.28 0.21 21.14
N HIS A 414 -8.58 1.15 20.52
CA HIS A 414 -7.73 2.10 21.22
C HIS A 414 -8.48 3.31 21.77
N ARG A 415 -9.80 3.42 21.50
CA ARG A 415 -10.60 4.62 21.75
C ARG A 415 -9.99 5.88 21.12
N ALA A 416 -9.35 5.72 19.97
CA ALA A 416 -8.69 6.78 19.23
C ALA A 416 -9.58 7.26 18.07
N PRO A 417 -9.69 8.58 17.83
CA PRO A 417 -10.39 9.09 16.67
C PRO A 417 -9.74 8.66 15.35
N VAL A 418 -10.58 8.53 14.33
CA VAL A 418 -10.20 8.20 12.96
C VAL A 418 -10.64 9.32 12.04
N ILE A 419 -9.67 10.02 11.46
CA ILE A 419 -9.92 11.11 10.51
C ILE A 419 -9.87 10.55 9.10
N LEU A 420 -10.94 10.75 8.35
CA LEU A 420 -11.03 10.49 6.92
C LEU A 420 -10.94 11.84 6.19
N GLY A 421 -9.80 12.08 5.54
CA GLY A 421 -9.52 13.31 4.82
C GLY A 421 -9.89 13.21 3.35
N SER A 422 -10.65 14.16 2.82
CA SER A 422 -10.84 14.25 1.37
C SER A 422 -11.32 15.62 0.91
N ALA A 423 -10.93 16.03 -0.30
CA ALA A 423 -11.63 17.10 -1.01
C ALA A 423 -12.88 16.60 -1.72
N THR A 424 -12.85 15.34 -2.18
CA THR A 424 -13.94 14.67 -2.89
C THR A 424 -14.21 13.35 -2.20
N PRO A 425 -14.89 13.33 -1.04
CA PRO A 425 -15.06 12.12 -0.25
C PRO A 425 -15.77 11.03 -1.06
N SER A 426 -15.62 9.77 -0.65
CA SER A 426 -16.42 8.69 -1.22
C SER A 426 -17.88 8.91 -0.89
N ILE A 427 -18.77 8.50 -1.81
CA ILE A 427 -20.22 8.59 -1.59
C ILE A 427 -20.61 7.84 -0.31
N GLU A 428 -19.96 6.71 -0.01
CA GLU A 428 -20.22 5.95 1.21
C GLU A 428 -19.84 6.71 2.49
N SER A 429 -18.67 7.36 2.52
CA SER A 429 -18.24 8.14 3.70
C SER A 429 -19.09 9.38 3.88
N PHE A 430 -19.39 10.11 2.81
CA PHE A 430 -20.22 11.31 2.88
C PHE A 430 -21.67 11.01 3.26
N ALA A 431 -22.24 9.90 2.78
CA ALA A 431 -23.57 9.46 3.20
C ALA A 431 -23.64 9.13 4.70
N ARG A 432 -22.60 8.48 5.25
CA ARG A 432 -22.51 8.20 6.69
C ARG A 432 -22.38 9.48 7.51
N ALA A 433 -21.59 10.45 7.04
CA ALA A 433 -21.48 11.77 7.63
C ALA A 433 -22.84 12.53 7.62
N LYS A 434 -23.51 12.63 6.47
CA LYS A 434 -24.82 13.29 6.36
C LYS A 434 -25.92 12.61 7.20
N LYS A 435 -25.80 11.31 7.49
CA LYS A 435 -26.70 10.57 8.39
C LYS A 435 -26.35 10.72 9.88
N GLY A 436 -25.23 11.36 10.22
CA GLY A 436 -24.74 11.51 11.60
C GLY A 436 -24.02 10.28 12.15
N ASN A 437 -23.69 9.30 11.31
CA ASN A 437 -22.85 8.16 11.70
C ASN A 437 -21.36 8.56 11.81
N TYR A 438 -20.93 9.55 11.03
CA TYR A 438 -19.62 10.20 11.13
C TYR A 438 -19.82 11.68 11.46
N THR A 439 -18.85 12.29 12.14
CA THR A 439 -18.83 13.73 12.36
C THR A 439 -18.27 14.42 11.12
N LEU A 440 -19.06 15.30 10.50
CA LEU A 440 -18.66 16.04 9.32
C LEU A 440 -17.99 17.35 9.72
N VAL A 441 -16.71 17.51 9.35
CA VAL A 441 -15.96 18.76 9.50
C VAL A 441 -15.69 19.32 8.11
N SER A 442 -16.19 20.52 7.81
CA SER A 442 -16.10 21.11 6.47
C SER A 442 -15.13 22.29 6.42
N LEU A 443 -14.23 22.27 5.42
CA LEU A 443 -13.31 23.37 5.08
C LEU A 443 -13.61 23.83 3.66
N GLN A 444 -14.46 24.84 3.53
CA GLN A 444 -14.95 25.33 2.23
C GLN A 444 -13.98 26.30 1.55
N GLU A 445 -13.09 26.94 2.32
CA GLU A 445 -12.20 27.99 1.81
C GLU A 445 -10.75 27.51 1.67
N ARG A 446 -10.06 28.01 0.65
CA ARG A 446 -8.60 27.88 0.53
C ARG A 446 -7.91 28.82 1.51
N VAL A 447 -6.73 28.44 2.01
CA VAL A 447 -5.98 29.21 3.04
C VAL A 447 -5.77 30.68 2.67
N ASN A 448 -5.63 31.00 1.38
CA ASN A 448 -5.39 32.34 0.87
C ASN A 448 -6.63 33.00 0.22
N ALA A 449 -7.85 32.49 0.48
CA ALA A 449 -9.10 32.96 -0.12
C ALA A 449 -9.10 33.06 -1.68
N ARG A 450 -8.25 32.26 -2.34
CA ARG A 450 -8.13 32.26 -3.81
C ARG A 450 -9.30 31.51 -4.46
N PRO A 451 -9.86 32.01 -5.57
CA PRO A 451 -10.91 31.30 -6.29
C PRO A 451 -10.40 29.96 -6.84
N MET A 452 -11.33 29.03 -7.05
CA MET A 452 -11.05 27.82 -7.83
C MET A 452 -10.79 28.20 -9.30
N PRO A 453 -9.97 27.45 -10.04
CA PRO A 453 -9.66 27.76 -11.43
C PRO A 453 -10.92 27.66 -12.30
N GLU A 454 -10.99 28.47 -13.35
CA GLU A 454 -12.09 28.39 -14.31
C GLU A 454 -11.98 27.10 -15.12
N VAL A 455 -13.11 26.39 -15.23
CA VAL A 455 -13.20 25.13 -15.98
C VAL A 455 -14.05 25.35 -17.23
N GLU A 456 -13.41 25.26 -18.39
CA GLU A 456 -14.07 25.22 -19.70
C GLU A 456 -14.33 23.76 -20.09
N ILE A 457 -15.57 23.44 -20.45
CA ILE A 457 -15.94 22.12 -21.00
C ILE A 457 -16.14 22.29 -22.50
N VAL A 458 -15.36 21.55 -23.29
CA VAL A 458 -15.39 21.60 -24.76
C VAL A 458 -16.06 20.35 -25.31
N ASP A 459 -17.08 20.55 -26.15
CA ASP A 459 -17.75 19.47 -26.90
C ASP A 459 -16.93 19.08 -28.13
N MET A 460 -16.33 17.89 -28.08
CA MET A 460 -15.53 17.38 -29.19
C MET A 460 -16.36 16.98 -30.41
N ARG A 461 -17.68 16.81 -30.27
CA ARG A 461 -18.60 16.57 -31.40
C ARG A 461 -18.78 17.82 -32.24
N GLU A 462 -18.86 19.00 -31.60
CA GLU A 462 -18.94 20.28 -32.30
C GLU A 462 -17.62 20.61 -33.02
N GLU A 463 -16.48 20.34 -32.38
CA GLU A 463 -15.16 20.42 -33.03
C GLU A 463 -15.11 19.58 -34.31
N LEU A 464 -15.60 18.34 -34.24
CA LEU A 464 -15.65 17.45 -35.41
C LEU A 464 -16.58 17.97 -36.51
N ARG A 465 -17.78 18.46 -36.15
CA ARG A 465 -18.72 19.09 -37.10
C ARG A 465 -18.11 20.32 -37.78
N ASN A 466 -17.32 21.10 -37.03
CA ASN A 466 -16.59 22.28 -37.51
C ASN A 466 -15.28 21.93 -38.24
N GLY A 467 -15.05 20.65 -38.55
CA GLY A 467 -13.93 20.16 -39.36
C GLY A 467 -12.65 19.83 -38.59
N ASN A 468 -12.61 20.01 -37.26
CA ASN A 468 -11.46 19.61 -36.45
C ASN A 468 -11.49 18.10 -36.18
N ARG A 469 -10.57 17.37 -36.80
CA ARG A 469 -10.40 15.92 -36.64
C ARG A 469 -9.28 15.55 -35.66
N SER A 470 -8.62 16.54 -35.06
CA SER A 470 -7.58 16.33 -34.07
C SER A 470 -8.19 15.76 -32.78
N MET A 471 -7.34 15.12 -31.97
CA MET A 471 -7.72 14.75 -30.60
C MET A 471 -7.72 15.94 -29.64
N PHE A 472 -7.24 17.10 -30.08
CA PHE A 472 -7.23 18.34 -29.31
C PHE A 472 -8.28 19.31 -29.84
N SER A 473 -9.07 19.91 -28.95
CA SER A 473 -9.88 21.07 -29.28
C SER A 473 -9.02 22.27 -29.66
N ARG A 474 -9.59 23.21 -30.41
CA ARG A 474 -8.91 24.46 -30.77
C ARG A 474 -8.58 25.27 -29.51
N ALA A 475 -9.49 25.29 -28.54
CA ALA A 475 -9.29 25.93 -27.24
C ALA A 475 -8.04 25.39 -26.52
N LEU A 476 -7.86 24.06 -26.47
CA LEU A 476 -6.69 23.48 -25.81
C LEU A 476 -5.39 23.77 -26.56
N LEU A 477 -5.39 23.69 -27.90
CA LEU A 477 -4.21 24.02 -28.69
C LEU A 477 -3.79 25.49 -28.49
N GLN A 478 -4.75 26.41 -28.47
CA GLN A 478 -4.48 27.81 -28.18
C GLN A 478 -3.96 28.00 -26.75
N GLY A 479 -4.61 27.37 -25.77
CA GLY A 479 -4.18 27.41 -24.38
C GLY A 479 -2.75 26.92 -24.21
N ILE A 480 -2.36 25.82 -24.85
CA ILE A 480 -0.97 25.31 -24.80
C ILE A 480 -0.02 26.34 -25.43
N ARG A 481 -0.37 26.91 -26.58
CA ARG A 481 0.50 27.87 -27.28
C ARG A 481 0.77 29.12 -26.45
N ASP A 482 -0.28 29.70 -25.85
CA ASP A 482 -0.15 30.87 -24.99
C ASP A 482 0.82 30.64 -23.82
N ARG A 483 0.87 29.40 -23.30
CA ARG A 483 1.70 29.03 -22.15
C ARG A 483 3.14 28.81 -22.57
N LEU A 484 3.36 28.18 -23.71
CA LEU A 484 4.68 28.09 -24.33
C LEU A 484 5.27 29.49 -24.59
N ASP A 485 4.47 30.42 -25.12
CA ASP A 485 4.89 31.79 -25.39
C ASP A 485 5.24 32.57 -24.10
N ARG A 486 4.49 32.33 -23.01
CA ARG A 486 4.73 32.91 -21.68
C ARG A 486 5.80 32.18 -20.86
N LYS A 487 6.34 31.06 -21.36
CA LYS A 487 7.25 30.15 -20.62
C LYS A 487 6.62 29.60 -19.33
N GLU A 488 5.31 29.40 -19.37
CA GLU A 488 4.53 28.72 -18.35
C GLU A 488 4.40 27.22 -18.70
N GLN A 489 4.00 26.40 -17.72
CA GLN A 489 3.92 24.95 -17.91
C GLN A 489 2.48 24.47 -18.00
N SER A 490 2.26 23.43 -18.79
CA SER A 490 0.96 22.79 -19.01
C SER A 490 0.96 21.34 -18.53
N VAL A 491 -0.18 20.88 -18.02
CA VAL A 491 -0.41 19.46 -17.69
C VAL A 491 -1.50 18.89 -18.57
N LEU A 492 -1.22 17.78 -19.25
CA LEU A 492 -2.19 17.07 -20.07
C LEU A 492 -2.52 15.72 -19.45
N PHE A 493 -3.79 15.57 -19.10
CA PHE A 493 -4.33 14.39 -18.46
C PHE A 493 -5.07 13.51 -19.45
N LEU A 494 -4.69 12.23 -19.48
CA LEU A 494 -5.39 11.19 -20.20
C LEU A 494 -5.64 10.01 -19.25
N ASN A 495 -6.89 9.64 -19.04
CA ASN A 495 -7.18 8.46 -18.25
C ASN A 495 -6.87 7.18 -19.04
N ARG A 496 -5.83 6.45 -18.63
CA ARG A 496 -5.52 5.13 -19.19
C ARG A 496 -5.23 4.10 -18.08
N ARG A 497 -6.27 3.35 -17.69
CA ARG A 497 -6.15 2.04 -17.03
C ARG A 497 -7.24 1.10 -17.55
N GLY A 498 -6.91 0.16 -18.42
CA GLY A 498 -7.81 -0.92 -18.85
C GLY A 498 -7.80 -1.23 -20.36
N TYR A 499 -8.14 -2.49 -20.70
CA TYR A 499 -8.21 -3.04 -22.07
C TYR A 499 -9.61 -2.92 -22.71
N SER A 500 -10.56 -2.29 -22.04
CA SER A 500 -11.96 -2.22 -22.50
C SER A 500 -12.13 -1.04 -23.44
N THR A 501 -11.99 -1.30 -24.74
CA THR A 501 -12.44 -0.37 -25.77
C THR A 501 -13.97 -0.40 -25.80
N PHE A 502 -14.62 0.63 -25.26
CA PHE A 502 -16.03 0.85 -25.53
C PHE A 502 -16.21 1.42 -26.95
N VAL A 503 -17.44 1.36 -27.44
CA VAL A 503 -17.78 1.79 -28.80
C VAL A 503 -18.66 3.03 -28.72
N MET A 504 -18.22 4.08 -29.41
CA MET A 504 -18.87 5.38 -29.40
C MET A 504 -18.94 5.96 -30.82
N CYS A 505 -20.04 6.64 -31.13
CA CYS A 505 -20.20 7.49 -32.29
C CYS A 505 -19.58 8.87 -32.04
N ARG A 506 -18.64 9.29 -32.88
CA ARG A 506 -17.98 10.60 -32.72
C ARG A 506 -18.85 11.79 -33.13
N ASP A 507 -19.93 11.57 -33.90
CA ASP A 507 -20.77 12.66 -34.41
C ASP A 507 -21.89 13.06 -33.45
N CYS A 508 -22.38 12.12 -32.65
CA CYS A 508 -23.48 12.35 -31.70
C CYS A 508 -23.14 11.99 -30.24
N GLY A 509 -22.04 11.29 -29.97
CA GLY A 509 -21.68 10.85 -28.62
C GLY A 509 -22.41 9.59 -28.15
N TYR A 510 -23.22 8.97 -29.01
CA TYR A 510 -23.89 7.71 -28.68
C TYR A 510 -22.87 6.64 -28.29
N VAL A 511 -23.11 5.97 -27.17
CA VAL A 511 -22.32 4.85 -26.68
C VAL A 511 -23.22 3.63 -26.64
N ALA A 512 -22.74 2.51 -27.20
CA ALA A 512 -23.51 1.28 -27.19
C ALA A 512 -23.66 0.76 -25.74
N SER A 513 -24.89 0.77 -25.23
CA SER A 513 -25.26 0.36 -23.86
C SER A 513 -26.19 -0.85 -23.84
N CYS A 514 -26.15 -1.60 -22.74
CA CYS A 514 -26.95 -2.79 -22.52
C CYS A 514 -28.35 -2.45 -22.00
N ASP A 515 -29.38 -2.89 -22.74
CA ASP A 515 -30.80 -2.62 -22.44
C ASP A 515 -31.25 -3.14 -21.05
N TYR A 516 -30.59 -4.19 -20.54
CA TYR A 516 -30.93 -4.83 -19.25
C TYR A 516 -30.19 -4.26 -18.04
N CYS A 517 -29.06 -3.58 -18.24
CA CYS A 517 -28.13 -3.23 -17.15
C CYS A 517 -27.76 -1.76 -17.13
N ASP A 518 -28.11 -1.00 -18.16
CA ASP A 518 -27.78 0.42 -18.31
C ASP A 518 -26.28 0.70 -18.13
N ILE A 519 -25.46 -0.21 -18.67
CA ILE A 519 -24.00 -0.14 -18.69
C ILE A 519 -23.49 -0.34 -20.11
N SER A 520 -22.33 0.23 -20.42
CA SER A 520 -21.70 0.14 -21.75
C SER A 520 -21.32 -1.29 -22.13
N TYR A 521 -21.53 -1.64 -23.39
CA TYR A 521 -20.94 -2.85 -23.97
C TYR A 521 -19.43 -2.71 -24.13
N THR A 522 -18.71 -3.82 -23.97
CA THR A 522 -17.28 -3.90 -24.27
C THR A 522 -17.06 -4.60 -25.61
N TYR A 523 -16.15 -4.06 -26.43
CA TYR A 523 -15.80 -4.64 -27.73
C TYR A 523 -14.83 -5.82 -27.59
N HIS A 524 -15.20 -6.97 -28.15
CA HIS A 524 -14.41 -8.19 -28.18
C HIS A 524 -13.83 -8.47 -29.57
N ARG A 525 -12.52 -8.21 -29.76
CA ARG A 525 -11.81 -8.38 -31.05
C ARG A 525 -11.93 -9.78 -31.67
N LYS A 526 -11.93 -10.86 -30.87
CA LYS A 526 -11.96 -12.24 -31.38
C LYS A 526 -13.31 -12.64 -31.99
N GLY A 527 -14.39 -11.98 -31.58
CA GLY A 527 -15.75 -12.27 -32.05
C GLY A 527 -16.39 -11.14 -32.86
N HIS A 528 -15.70 -10.01 -33.01
CA HIS A 528 -16.23 -8.78 -33.60
C HIS A 528 -17.62 -8.40 -33.03
N SER A 529 -17.77 -8.60 -31.72
CA SER A 529 -19.04 -8.45 -30.99
C SER A 529 -18.89 -7.55 -29.77
N LEU A 530 -20.01 -6.99 -29.36
CA LEU A 530 -20.24 -6.23 -28.15
C LEU A 530 -20.77 -7.18 -27.07
N LYS A 531 -20.17 -7.19 -25.88
CA LYS A 531 -20.67 -8.01 -24.75
C LYS A 531 -20.86 -7.20 -23.48
N CYS A 532 -21.98 -7.44 -22.80
CA CYS A 532 -22.31 -6.87 -21.51
C CYS A 532 -21.70 -7.77 -20.42
N HIS A 533 -20.92 -7.17 -19.52
CA HIS A 533 -20.23 -7.94 -18.48
C HIS A 533 -21.06 -8.26 -17.23
N TYR A 534 -22.23 -7.62 -17.09
CA TYR A 534 -23.09 -7.83 -15.92
C TYR A 534 -24.12 -8.92 -16.17
N CYS A 535 -24.87 -8.84 -17.27
CA CYS A 535 -25.89 -9.85 -17.61
C CYS A 535 -25.40 -10.90 -18.62
N GLY A 536 -24.29 -10.65 -19.32
CA GLY A 536 -23.78 -11.55 -20.36
C GLY A 536 -24.40 -11.38 -21.74
N ASP A 537 -25.26 -10.37 -21.94
CA ASP A 537 -25.89 -10.07 -23.23
C ASP A 537 -24.83 -9.75 -24.32
N GLU A 538 -25.07 -10.18 -25.56
CA GLU A 538 -24.12 -10.07 -26.68
C GLU A 538 -24.80 -9.55 -27.96
N LYS A 539 -24.21 -8.55 -28.59
CA LYS A 539 -24.67 -7.92 -29.84
C LYS A 539 -23.55 -7.85 -30.88
N PRO A 540 -23.82 -7.87 -32.19
CA PRO A 540 -22.81 -7.60 -33.21
C PRO A 540 -22.30 -6.16 -33.12
N MET A 541 -21.07 -5.91 -33.58
CA MET A 541 -20.54 -4.55 -33.71
C MET A 541 -21.33 -3.77 -34.78
N PRO A 542 -21.95 -2.63 -34.44
CA PRO A 542 -22.66 -1.80 -35.41
C PRO A 542 -21.69 -1.14 -36.40
N THR A 543 -22.10 -1.05 -37.66
CA THR A 543 -21.40 -0.29 -38.72
C THR A 543 -21.90 1.14 -38.83
N THR A 544 -23.12 1.41 -38.40
CA THR A 544 -23.75 2.74 -38.36
C THR A 544 -24.31 3.01 -36.97
N CYS A 545 -24.33 4.27 -36.57
CA CYS A 545 -24.89 4.70 -35.29
C CYS A 545 -26.43 4.57 -35.30
N SER A 546 -27.01 3.96 -34.27
CA SER A 546 -28.47 3.84 -34.12
C SER A 546 -29.18 5.18 -33.92
N GLU A 547 -28.51 6.14 -33.28
CA GLU A 547 -29.08 7.46 -32.99
C GLU A 547 -29.02 8.47 -34.15
N CYS A 548 -27.89 8.54 -34.87
CA CYS A 548 -27.67 9.57 -35.90
C CYS A 548 -27.38 9.02 -37.31
N GLY A 549 -27.32 7.70 -37.49
CA GLY A 549 -27.00 7.07 -38.78
C GLY A 549 -25.54 7.17 -39.23
N SER A 550 -24.67 7.84 -38.48
CA SER A 550 -23.26 8.05 -38.85
C SER A 550 -22.46 6.75 -38.94
N GLU A 551 -21.53 6.69 -39.89
CA GLU A 551 -20.52 5.62 -40.02
C GLU A 551 -19.31 5.82 -39.08
N HIS A 552 -19.26 6.93 -38.34
CA HIS A 552 -18.15 7.30 -37.46
C HIS A 552 -18.22 6.61 -36.08
N ILE A 553 -18.65 5.35 -36.07
CA ILE A 553 -18.65 4.51 -34.87
C ILE A 553 -17.31 3.80 -34.73
N ARG A 554 -16.56 4.15 -33.68
CA ARG A 554 -15.18 3.66 -33.48
C ARG A 554 -14.99 3.21 -32.04
N PHE A 555 -14.02 2.31 -31.87
CA PHE A 555 -13.52 2.00 -30.55
C PHE A 555 -12.68 3.17 -30.02
N PHE A 556 -12.92 3.54 -28.76
CA PHE A 556 -12.21 4.63 -28.11
C PHE A 556 -11.01 4.11 -27.29
N GLY A 557 -9.87 4.82 -27.30
CA GLY A 557 -8.69 4.44 -26.52
C GLY A 557 -7.32 4.81 -27.13
N SER A 558 -7.05 6.10 -27.39
CA SER A 558 -5.69 6.57 -27.73
C SER A 558 -4.75 6.40 -26.53
N GLY A 559 -3.51 5.95 -26.74
CA GLY A 559 -2.50 5.85 -25.68
C GLY A 559 -1.74 7.16 -25.50
N THR A 560 -1.07 7.35 -24.35
CA THR A 560 -0.18 8.49 -24.05
C THR A 560 0.88 8.70 -25.14
N GLN A 561 1.40 7.62 -25.72
CA GLN A 561 2.35 7.72 -26.84
C GLN A 561 1.77 8.40 -28.09
N LYS A 562 0.50 8.10 -28.45
CA LYS A 562 -0.14 8.74 -29.61
C LYS A 562 -0.36 10.23 -29.37
N VAL A 563 -0.69 10.60 -28.13
CA VAL A 563 -0.86 12.00 -27.74
C VAL A 563 0.47 12.75 -27.86
N GLU A 564 1.57 12.15 -27.38
CA GLU A 564 2.92 12.70 -27.51
C GLU A 564 3.32 12.91 -28.99
N GLU A 565 3.08 11.90 -29.85
CA GLU A 565 3.33 12.00 -31.29
C GLU A 565 2.53 13.13 -31.96
N GLU A 566 1.26 13.32 -31.57
CA GLU A 566 0.44 14.43 -32.08
C GLU A 566 0.86 15.80 -31.52
N LEU A 567 1.30 15.87 -30.25
CA LEU A 567 1.84 17.11 -29.67
C LEU A 567 3.06 17.59 -30.44
N TYR A 568 3.98 16.68 -30.80
CA TYR A 568 5.17 17.04 -31.59
C TYR A 568 4.84 17.53 -33.00
N LYS A 569 3.69 17.14 -33.58
CA LYS A 569 3.25 17.67 -34.88
C LYS A 569 2.77 19.12 -34.77
N HIS A 570 2.12 19.47 -33.65
CA HIS A 570 1.58 20.81 -33.42
C HIS A 570 2.60 21.78 -32.79
N PHE A 571 3.48 21.27 -31.93
CA PHE A 571 4.48 22.03 -31.18
C PHE A 571 5.84 21.33 -31.20
N PRO A 572 6.58 21.36 -32.33
CA PRO A 572 7.92 20.78 -32.43
C PRO A 572 8.93 21.38 -31.42
N GLU A 573 8.69 22.61 -30.98
CA GLU A 573 9.50 23.35 -30.01
C GLU A 573 9.29 22.92 -28.55
N ALA A 574 8.17 22.26 -28.24
CA ALA A 574 7.79 21.97 -26.86
C ALA A 574 8.49 20.71 -26.33
N THR A 575 9.00 20.81 -25.10
CA THR A 575 9.59 19.67 -24.38
C THR A 575 8.51 18.92 -23.61
N VAL A 576 8.06 17.80 -24.15
CA VAL A 576 7.05 16.93 -23.52
C VAL A 576 7.72 15.93 -22.57
N ILE A 577 7.27 15.90 -21.32
CA ILE A 577 7.63 14.87 -20.34
C ILE A 577 6.47 13.89 -20.21
N ARG A 578 6.66 12.65 -20.68
CA ARG A 578 5.65 11.59 -20.57
C ARG A 578 5.79 10.76 -19.30
N MET A 579 4.73 10.74 -18.49
CA MET A 579 4.65 9.99 -17.24
C MET A 579 3.53 8.95 -17.28
N ASP A 580 3.93 7.70 -17.55
CA ASP A 580 3.06 6.53 -17.52
C ASP A 580 3.75 5.32 -16.87
N VAL A 581 3.03 4.20 -16.77
CA VAL A 581 3.53 2.96 -16.16
C VAL A 581 4.76 2.42 -16.89
N ASP A 582 4.92 2.70 -18.18
CA ASP A 582 6.04 2.20 -18.99
C ASP A 582 7.30 3.04 -18.79
N THR A 583 7.17 4.37 -18.62
CA THR A 583 8.31 5.26 -18.34
C THR A 583 8.76 5.23 -16.87
N THR A 584 7.92 4.74 -15.95
CA THR A 584 8.17 4.77 -14.49
C THR A 584 8.62 3.44 -13.87
N ARG A 585 8.93 2.41 -14.67
CA ARG A 585 9.28 1.05 -14.15
C ARG A 585 10.58 0.98 -13.36
N LYS A 586 11.55 1.87 -13.59
CA LYS A 586 12.86 1.86 -12.91
C LYS A 586 12.77 2.62 -11.58
N LYS A 587 13.37 2.07 -10.52
CA LYS A 587 13.41 2.73 -9.20
C LYS A 587 14.04 4.12 -9.33
N GLY A 588 13.30 5.16 -8.91
CA GLY A 588 13.75 6.55 -8.93
C GLY A 588 13.42 7.35 -10.20
N SER A 589 12.94 6.72 -11.29
CA SER A 589 12.61 7.47 -12.52
C SER A 589 11.44 8.44 -12.33
N HIS A 590 10.48 8.09 -11.47
CA HIS A 590 9.38 8.98 -11.10
C HIS A 590 9.88 10.30 -10.49
N LYS A 591 10.78 10.24 -9.50
CA LYS A 591 11.38 11.42 -8.85
C LYS A 591 12.15 12.25 -9.87
N ALA A 592 12.97 11.61 -10.70
CA ALA A 592 13.77 12.31 -11.71
C ALA A 592 12.91 13.11 -12.71
N LEU A 593 11.80 12.55 -13.19
CA LEU A 593 10.91 13.23 -14.15
C LEU A 593 10.19 14.42 -13.49
N LEU A 594 9.76 14.27 -12.24
CA LEU A 594 9.11 15.35 -11.48
C LEU A 594 10.09 16.46 -11.10
N ASP A 595 11.30 16.10 -10.69
CA ASP A 595 12.35 17.08 -10.40
C ASP A 595 12.74 17.85 -11.67
N ALA A 596 12.81 17.17 -12.83
CA ALA A 596 13.05 17.82 -14.11
C ALA A 596 11.93 18.79 -14.48
N PHE A 597 10.67 18.37 -14.34
CA PHE A 597 9.53 19.24 -14.60
C PHE A 597 9.48 20.44 -13.63
N GLY A 598 9.69 20.23 -12.34
CA GLY A 598 9.72 21.29 -11.34
C GLY A 598 10.89 22.27 -11.48
N GLN A 599 11.99 21.85 -12.12
CA GLN A 599 13.11 22.71 -12.50
C GLN A 599 12.87 23.48 -13.82
N GLY A 600 11.68 23.36 -14.42
CA GLY A 600 11.34 24.02 -15.69
C GLY A 600 11.98 23.40 -16.92
N LYS A 601 12.44 22.14 -16.85
CA LYS A 601 13.06 21.43 -18.00
C LYS A 601 12.05 20.79 -18.95
N GLY A 602 10.76 20.90 -18.67
CA GLY A 602 9.70 20.39 -19.53
C GLY A 602 8.54 21.36 -19.55
N ASP A 603 8.00 21.63 -20.73
CA ASP A 603 6.91 22.58 -20.92
C ASP A 603 5.55 21.91 -20.71
N ILE A 604 5.45 20.63 -21.09
CA ILE A 604 4.20 19.86 -21.04
C ILE A 604 4.42 18.56 -20.27
N LEU A 605 3.69 18.36 -19.17
CA LEU A 605 3.63 17.08 -18.47
C LEU A 605 2.42 16.29 -18.95
N LEU A 606 2.66 15.24 -19.75
CA LEU A 606 1.63 14.33 -20.23
C LEU A 606 1.58 13.08 -19.37
N GLY A 607 0.41 12.75 -18.81
CA GLY A 607 0.31 11.52 -18.04
C GLY A 607 -1.10 11.06 -17.69
N THR A 608 -1.14 10.02 -16.88
CA THR A 608 -2.38 9.39 -16.39
C THR A 608 -2.63 9.77 -14.93
N GLN A 609 -3.38 8.97 -14.17
CA GLN A 609 -3.74 9.21 -12.76
C GLN A 609 -2.58 9.59 -11.83
N MET A 610 -1.33 9.30 -12.19
CA MET A 610 -0.14 9.66 -11.42
C MET A 610 0.12 11.18 -11.38
N ILE A 611 -0.19 11.93 -12.45
CA ILE A 611 0.04 13.38 -12.49
C ILE A 611 -1.01 14.16 -11.69
N ALA A 612 -2.14 13.52 -11.39
CA ALA A 612 -3.26 14.12 -10.68
C ALA A 612 -3.00 14.18 -9.15
N LYS A 613 -2.03 13.45 -8.60
CA LYS A 613 -1.89 13.24 -7.14
C LYS A 613 -0.58 13.79 -6.60
N GLY A 614 -0.62 14.47 -5.45
CA GLY A 614 0.56 14.74 -4.61
C GLY A 614 1.64 15.67 -5.16
N LEU A 615 1.38 16.38 -6.28
CA LEU A 615 2.35 17.28 -6.93
C LEU A 615 1.90 18.74 -6.84
N ASP A 616 2.80 19.60 -6.39
CA ASP A 616 2.60 21.05 -6.33
C ASP A 616 3.70 21.72 -7.15
N PHE A 617 3.36 22.22 -8.33
CA PHE A 617 4.28 22.96 -9.18
C PHE A 617 3.72 24.37 -9.39
N PRO A 618 4.47 25.42 -9.02
CA PRO A 618 3.97 26.79 -9.02
C PRO A 618 3.69 27.33 -10.44
N ASN A 619 4.38 26.80 -11.45
CA ASN A 619 4.30 27.29 -12.83
C ASN A 619 3.24 26.59 -13.68
N ILE A 620 2.39 25.73 -13.10
CA ILE A 620 1.27 25.12 -13.83
C ILE A 620 0.11 26.13 -13.87
N THR A 621 -0.14 26.66 -15.07
CA THR A 621 -1.23 27.61 -15.33
C THR A 621 -2.29 27.05 -16.29
N LEU A 622 -2.03 25.92 -16.95
CA LEU A 622 -3.00 25.22 -17.80
C LEU A 622 -3.07 23.73 -17.46
N VAL A 623 -4.29 23.22 -17.37
CA VAL A 623 -4.57 21.79 -17.27
C VAL A 623 -5.55 21.39 -18.37
N GLY A 624 -5.13 20.49 -19.25
CA GLY A 624 -5.96 19.93 -20.32
C GLY A 624 -6.37 18.49 -20.03
N VAL A 625 -7.67 18.20 -19.99
CA VAL A 625 -8.20 16.83 -19.94
C VAL A 625 -8.64 16.43 -21.35
N LEU A 626 -7.98 15.43 -21.92
CA LEU A 626 -8.13 15.08 -23.34
C LEU A 626 -9.38 14.25 -23.65
N ALA A 627 -9.86 13.46 -22.69
CA ALA A 627 -11.00 12.57 -22.89
C ALA A 627 -11.67 12.24 -21.55
N ALA A 628 -12.47 13.18 -21.06
CA ALA A 628 -13.16 13.09 -19.77
C ALA A 628 -14.17 11.93 -19.71
N ASP A 629 -14.81 11.62 -20.83
CA ASP A 629 -15.83 10.57 -20.98
C ASP A 629 -15.28 9.14 -20.91
N SER A 630 -13.97 8.96 -21.12
CA SER A 630 -13.33 7.63 -21.13
C SER A 630 -13.63 6.80 -19.89
N MET A 631 -13.75 7.46 -18.73
CA MET A 631 -14.02 6.80 -17.44
C MET A 631 -15.50 6.46 -17.25
N LEU A 632 -16.40 7.25 -17.80
CA LEU A 632 -17.86 7.07 -17.66
C LEU A 632 -18.32 5.75 -18.28
N HIS A 633 -17.69 5.37 -19.37
CA HIS A 633 -18.05 4.18 -20.13
C HIS A 633 -17.31 2.92 -19.67
N ILE A 634 -16.64 2.96 -18.51
CA ILE A 634 -16.19 1.74 -17.85
C ILE A 634 -17.43 1.08 -17.21
N PRO A 635 -17.67 -0.23 -17.43
CA PRO A 635 -18.80 -0.95 -16.85
C PRO A 635 -18.55 -1.20 -15.35
N ASP A 636 -18.68 -0.13 -14.57
CA ASP A 636 -18.58 -0.07 -13.11
C ASP A 636 -19.55 1.01 -12.63
N PHE A 637 -20.40 0.73 -11.65
CA PHE A 637 -21.36 1.72 -11.16
C PHE A 637 -20.67 2.92 -10.48
N ARG A 638 -19.38 2.79 -10.12
CA ARG A 638 -18.57 3.90 -9.56
C ARG A 638 -17.90 4.76 -10.63
N SER A 639 -18.14 4.51 -11.92
CA SER A 639 -17.49 5.24 -13.02
C SER A 639 -17.78 6.74 -12.98
N ALA A 640 -19.02 7.16 -12.70
CA ALA A 640 -19.38 8.57 -12.58
C ALA A 640 -18.69 9.24 -11.37
N GLU A 641 -18.69 8.59 -10.20
CA GLU A 641 -17.95 9.02 -9.00
C GLU A 641 -16.46 9.21 -9.28
N ARG A 642 -15.81 8.20 -9.86
CA ARG A 642 -14.38 8.27 -10.18
C ARG A 642 -14.07 9.35 -11.20
N THR A 643 -14.95 9.55 -12.18
CA THR A 643 -14.78 10.61 -13.18
C THR A 643 -14.82 11.97 -12.52
N PHE A 644 -15.84 12.25 -11.71
CA PHE A 644 -15.95 13.51 -10.96
C PHE A 644 -14.73 13.74 -10.07
N GLN A 645 -14.34 12.74 -9.26
CA GLN A 645 -13.19 12.82 -8.35
C GLN A 645 -11.88 13.13 -9.08
N VAL A 646 -11.62 12.46 -10.20
CA VAL A 646 -10.41 12.67 -10.99
C VAL A 646 -10.42 14.06 -11.64
N LEU A 647 -11.53 14.49 -12.22
CA LEU A 647 -11.64 15.81 -12.85
C LEU A 647 -11.47 16.93 -11.83
N GLU A 648 -12.10 16.85 -10.66
CA GLU A 648 -11.90 17.80 -9.56
C GLU A 648 -10.45 17.86 -9.09
N GLN A 649 -9.82 16.69 -8.93
CA GLN A 649 -8.44 16.60 -8.48
C GLN A 649 -7.47 17.21 -9.51
N VAL A 650 -7.72 16.96 -10.79
CA VAL A 650 -6.94 17.49 -11.92
C VAL A 650 -7.15 19.00 -12.07
N ALA A 651 -8.40 19.47 -11.99
CA ALA A 651 -8.73 20.89 -12.00
C ALA A 651 -8.04 21.64 -10.85
N GLY A 652 -8.03 21.05 -9.65
CA GLY A 652 -7.33 21.59 -8.48
C GLY A 652 -5.80 21.65 -8.60
N ARG A 653 -5.18 21.24 -9.73
CA ARG A 653 -3.73 21.41 -9.98
C ARG A 653 -3.37 22.75 -10.60
N ALA A 654 -4.29 23.39 -11.31
CA ALA A 654 -4.05 24.70 -11.91
C ALA A 654 -4.10 25.83 -10.86
N GLY A 655 -3.22 26.82 -10.98
CA GLY A 655 -3.33 28.08 -10.25
C GLY A 655 -3.10 27.98 -8.73
N ARG A 656 -2.13 27.18 -8.29
CA ARG A 656 -1.75 27.06 -6.86
C ARG A 656 -0.83 28.20 -6.38
N ALA A 657 -0.14 28.86 -7.30
CA ALA A 657 0.73 30.02 -7.04
C ALA A 657 0.00 31.35 -7.30
N GLU A 658 0.72 32.45 -7.54
CA GLU A 658 0.14 33.78 -7.78
C GLU A 658 -0.67 33.86 -9.10
N LEU A 659 -0.38 32.99 -10.06
CA LEU A 659 -0.99 32.99 -11.39
C LEU A 659 -2.35 32.27 -11.37
N THR A 660 -3.34 32.83 -12.05
CA THR A 660 -4.65 32.20 -12.27
C THR A 660 -4.51 31.00 -13.21
N GLY A 661 -5.07 29.86 -12.81
CA GLY A 661 -5.05 28.64 -13.60
C GLY A 661 -6.30 28.49 -14.47
N GLU A 662 -6.14 27.93 -15.66
CA GLU A 662 -7.20 27.55 -16.58
C GLU A 662 -7.28 26.03 -16.73
N VAL A 663 -8.49 25.48 -16.79
CA VAL A 663 -8.73 24.06 -16.97
C VAL A 663 -9.64 23.84 -18.18
N ILE A 664 -9.16 23.08 -19.16
CA ILE A 664 -9.92 22.75 -20.38
C ILE A 664 -10.24 21.25 -20.37
N VAL A 665 -11.53 20.92 -20.35
CA VAL A 665 -12.04 19.54 -20.30
C VAL A 665 -12.71 19.18 -21.62
N GLN A 666 -12.06 18.30 -22.39
CA GLN A 666 -12.62 17.79 -23.65
C GLN A 666 -13.44 16.52 -23.38
N SER A 667 -14.64 16.49 -23.95
CA SER A 667 -15.56 15.36 -23.81
C SER A 667 -16.40 15.17 -25.07
N TYR A 668 -16.73 13.93 -25.39
CA TYR A 668 -17.77 13.60 -26.37
C TYR A 668 -19.16 13.47 -25.73
N THR A 669 -19.25 13.49 -24.40
CA THR A 669 -20.49 13.50 -23.62
C THR A 669 -20.47 14.66 -22.61
N PRO A 670 -20.31 15.92 -23.06
CA PRO A 670 -20.14 17.05 -22.16
C PRO A 670 -21.33 17.23 -21.21
N GLU A 671 -22.54 16.83 -21.59
CA GLU A 671 -23.77 17.01 -20.80
C GLU A 671 -23.88 16.10 -19.58
N HIS A 672 -23.01 15.09 -19.45
CA HIS A 672 -23.07 14.16 -18.33
C HIS A 672 -22.86 14.90 -17.00
N TYR A 673 -23.74 14.65 -16.01
CA TYR A 673 -23.77 15.40 -14.75
C TYR A 673 -22.43 15.43 -14.01
N SER A 674 -21.67 14.32 -14.04
CA SER A 674 -20.36 14.23 -13.39
C SER A 674 -19.29 15.11 -14.05
N ILE A 675 -19.49 15.57 -15.29
CA ILE A 675 -18.60 16.49 -16.00
C ILE A 675 -19.09 17.92 -15.78
N GLN A 676 -20.40 18.16 -15.96
CA GLN A 676 -21.00 19.49 -15.78
C GLN A 676 -20.78 20.06 -14.36
N LEU A 677 -20.93 19.23 -13.33
CA LEU A 677 -20.80 19.68 -11.94
C LEU A 677 -19.36 20.03 -11.52
N VAL A 678 -18.35 19.59 -12.30
CA VAL A 678 -16.95 19.99 -12.09
C VAL A 678 -16.77 21.48 -12.39
N LYS A 679 -17.55 22.03 -13.33
CA LYS A 679 -17.49 23.46 -13.67
C LYS A 679 -17.80 24.38 -12.49
N GLN A 680 -18.68 23.91 -11.60
CA GLN A 680 -19.13 24.67 -10.43
C GLN A 680 -18.48 24.18 -9.13
N HIS A 681 -17.64 23.14 -9.19
CA HIS A 681 -17.08 22.46 -8.02
C HIS A 681 -18.14 21.99 -7.01
N ASP A 682 -19.35 21.63 -7.48
CA ASP A 682 -20.49 21.31 -6.64
C ASP A 682 -20.55 19.81 -6.31
N TYR A 683 -19.77 19.42 -5.30
CA TYR A 683 -19.79 18.05 -4.79
C TYR A 683 -21.13 17.68 -4.12
N GLU A 684 -21.86 18.61 -3.51
CA GLU A 684 -23.11 18.28 -2.82
C GLU A 684 -24.22 17.92 -3.82
N GLN A 685 -24.33 18.67 -4.92
CA GLN A 685 -25.25 18.35 -6.01
C GLN A 685 -24.84 17.07 -6.73
N PHE A 686 -23.54 16.83 -6.90
CA PHE A 686 -23.02 15.57 -7.44
C PHE A 686 -23.45 14.38 -6.56
N PHE A 687 -23.21 14.48 -5.25
CA PHE A 687 -23.61 13.47 -4.27
C PHE A 687 -25.12 13.23 -4.29
N ALA A 688 -25.94 14.27 -4.35
CA ALA A 688 -27.40 14.14 -4.40
C ALA A 688 -27.87 13.39 -5.65
N SER A 689 -27.27 13.67 -6.81
CA SER A 689 -27.57 13.00 -8.08
C SER A 689 -27.17 11.53 -8.05
N GLU A 690 -25.93 11.25 -7.61
CA GLU A 690 -25.37 9.90 -7.50
C GLU A 690 -26.18 9.04 -6.51
N MET A 691 -26.57 9.60 -5.37
CA MET A 691 -27.38 8.89 -4.38
C MET A 691 -28.75 8.45 -4.91
N ARG A 692 -29.38 9.21 -5.81
CA ARG A 692 -30.65 8.81 -6.45
C ARG A 692 -30.44 7.59 -7.35
N ILE A 693 -29.41 7.65 -8.22
CA ILE A 693 -29.05 6.56 -9.14
C ILE A 693 -28.70 5.29 -8.36
N ARG A 694 -27.87 5.40 -7.32
CA ARG A 694 -27.47 4.24 -6.51
C ARG A 694 -28.61 3.62 -5.72
N LYS A 695 -29.59 4.43 -5.28
CA LYS A 695 -30.79 3.93 -4.60
C LYS A 695 -31.64 3.09 -5.56
N GLN A 696 -31.82 3.55 -6.80
CA GLN A 696 -32.58 2.84 -7.84
C GLN A 696 -31.88 1.55 -8.28
N GLY A 697 -30.56 1.60 -8.52
CA GLY A 697 -29.77 0.43 -8.95
C GLY A 697 -29.40 -0.58 -7.85
N GLY A 698 -29.78 -0.30 -6.61
CA GLY A 698 -29.46 -1.15 -5.45
C GLY A 698 -27.96 -1.26 -5.20
N TYR A 699 -27.26 -0.12 -5.17
CA TYR A 699 -25.81 -0.03 -5.00
C TYR A 699 -25.39 0.58 -3.64
N PRO A 700 -24.14 0.36 -3.19
CA PRO A 700 -23.56 1.05 -2.04
C PRO A 700 -23.68 2.57 -2.15
N PRO A 701 -24.11 3.30 -1.11
CA PRO A 701 -24.18 2.86 0.29
C PRO A 701 -25.51 2.25 0.75
N TYR A 702 -26.52 2.13 -0.11
CA TYR A 702 -27.83 1.58 0.27
C TYR A 702 -27.84 0.05 0.40
N TYR A 703 -26.97 -0.61 -0.37
CA TYR A 703 -26.76 -2.05 -0.35
C TYR A 703 -25.27 -2.34 -0.15
N TYR A 704 -24.97 -3.45 0.50
CA TYR A 704 -23.66 -4.08 0.48
C TYR A 704 -23.56 -5.05 -0.70
N MET A 705 -22.33 -5.36 -1.08
CA MET A 705 -22.04 -6.26 -2.19
C MET A 705 -20.95 -7.25 -1.81
N ALA A 706 -21.02 -8.47 -2.34
CA ALA A 706 -19.95 -9.45 -2.32
C ALA A 706 -19.75 -10.03 -3.73
N LEU A 707 -18.51 -10.26 -4.12
CA LEU A 707 -18.13 -10.83 -5.41
C LEU A 707 -17.45 -12.18 -5.19
N LEU A 708 -17.95 -13.21 -5.86
CA LEU A 708 -17.32 -14.51 -5.93
C LEU A 708 -16.76 -14.67 -7.33
N THR A 709 -15.46 -14.98 -7.45
CA THR A 709 -14.81 -15.32 -8.72
C THR A 709 -14.37 -16.78 -8.67
N ILE A 710 -14.74 -17.53 -9.71
CA ILE A 710 -14.41 -18.93 -9.92
C ILE A 710 -13.54 -19.01 -11.17
N SER A 711 -12.41 -19.69 -11.08
CA SER A 711 -11.53 -19.91 -12.24
C SER A 711 -10.97 -21.32 -12.31
N ASP A 712 -10.78 -21.82 -13.53
CA ASP A 712 -10.11 -23.09 -13.85
C ASP A 712 -9.53 -23.00 -15.27
N GLN A 713 -8.59 -23.87 -15.62
CA GLN A 713 -8.10 -24.00 -16.98
C GLN A 713 -9.11 -24.71 -17.90
N ASP A 714 -9.97 -25.56 -17.35
CA ASP A 714 -11.05 -26.20 -18.09
C ASP A 714 -12.36 -25.40 -17.99
N LEU A 715 -12.86 -24.95 -19.14
CA LEU A 715 -14.10 -24.16 -19.24
C LEU A 715 -15.32 -24.92 -18.72
N ALA A 716 -15.44 -26.22 -19.02
CA ALA A 716 -16.60 -27.02 -18.63
C ALA A 716 -16.69 -27.15 -17.10
N THR A 717 -15.55 -27.34 -16.44
CA THR A 717 -15.44 -27.35 -14.98
C THR A 717 -15.85 -26.03 -14.35
N VAL A 718 -15.43 -24.88 -14.90
CA VAL A 718 -15.83 -23.55 -14.38
C VAL A 718 -17.33 -23.33 -14.50
N ILE A 719 -17.92 -23.61 -15.67
CA ILE A 719 -19.37 -23.44 -15.91
C ILE A 719 -20.17 -24.29 -14.94
N LYS A 720 -19.85 -25.59 -14.84
CA LYS A 720 -20.56 -26.52 -13.95
C LYS A 720 -20.45 -26.11 -12.49
N THR A 721 -19.26 -25.71 -12.05
CA THR A 721 -18.99 -25.37 -10.64
C THR A 721 -19.64 -24.05 -10.26
N SER A 722 -19.51 -23.02 -11.10
CA SER A 722 -20.14 -21.71 -10.86
C SER A 722 -21.68 -21.81 -10.86
N GLY A 723 -22.27 -22.63 -11.74
CA GLY A 723 -23.71 -22.95 -11.72
C GLY A 723 -24.18 -23.53 -10.40
N LYS A 724 -23.49 -24.57 -9.91
CA LYS A 724 -23.80 -25.19 -8.61
C LYS A 724 -23.69 -24.21 -7.45
N ILE A 725 -22.65 -23.39 -7.43
CA ILE A 725 -22.44 -22.38 -6.39
C ILE A 725 -23.58 -21.36 -6.41
N ALA A 726 -23.92 -20.82 -7.59
CA ALA A 726 -24.99 -19.84 -7.72
C ALA A 726 -26.35 -20.38 -7.27
N GLU A 727 -26.68 -21.63 -7.61
CA GLU A 727 -27.91 -22.27 -7.17
C GLU A 727 -27.93 -22.47 -5.64
N TYR A 728 -26.81 -22.90 -5.05
CA TYR A 728 -26.68 -23.03 -3.60
C TYR A 728 -26.85 -21.68 -2.88
N LEU A 729 -26.25 -20.60 -3.40
CA LEU A 729 -26.41 -19.25 -2.86
C LEU A 729 -27.88 -18.81 -2.90
N LYS A 730 -28.56 -19.01 -4.03
CA LYS A 730 -29.98 -18.65 -4.19
C LYS A 730 -30.92 -19.44 -3.27
N ARG A 731 -30.59 -20.69 -2.93
CA ARG A 731 -31.39 -21.53 -2.04
C ARG A 731 -31.19 -21.21 -0.55
N THR A 732 -29.99 -20.82 -0.17
CA THR A 732 -29.60 -20.67 1.25
C THR A 732 -29.77 -19.25 1.78
N LEU A 733 -29.51 -18.24 0.94
CA LEU A 733 -29.63 -16.83 1.30
C LEU A 733 -31.11 -16.40 1.36
N SER A 734 -31.38 -15.30 2.05
CA SER A 734 -32.75 -14.77 2.17
C SER A 734 -33.30 -14.30 0.82
N LYS A 735 -34.63 -14.23 0.71
CA LYS A 735 -35.32 -13.75 -0.50
C LYS A 735 -35.03 -12.28 -0.82
N ASP A 736 -34.61 -11.50 0.16
CA ASP A 736 -34.25 -10.08 0.00
C ASP A 736 -32.82 -9.88 -0.53
N THR A 737 -32.02 -10.95 -0.56
CA THR A 737 -30.66 -10.96 -1.11
C THR A 737 -30.71 -11.31 -2.60
N VAL A 738 -30.15 -10.43 -3.43
CA VAL A 738 -30.12 -10.61 -4.88
C VAL A 738 -28.80 -11.25 -5.28
N VAL A 739 -28.88 -12.45 -5.87
CA VAL A 739 -27.72 -13.17 -6.43
C VAL A 739 -27.75 -13.09 -7.96
N LEU A 740 -26.83 -12.29 -8.52
CA LEU A 740 -26.62 -12.13 -9.95
C LEU A 740 -25.53 -13.10 -10.43
N GLY A 741 -25.75 -13.71 -11.60
CA GLY A 741 -24.86 -14.70 -12.19
C GLY A 741 -25.32 -16.16 -12.02
N PRO A 742 -24.46 -17.13 -12.40
CA PRO A 742 -23.06 -16.94 -12.79
C PRO A 742 -22.92 -16.37 -14.20
N VAL A 743 -21.99 -15.43 -14.40
CA VAL A 743 -21.63 -14.87 -15.71
C VAL A 743 -20.13 -14.93 -15.93
N VAL A 744 -19.69 -14.82 -17.19
CA VAL A 744 -18.26 -14.69 -17.52
C VAL A 744 -17.72 -13.40 -16.89
N SER A 745 -16.57 -13.46 -16.22
CA SER A 745 -15.92 -12.26 -15.67
C SER A 745 -15.53 -11.29 -16.79
N PRO A 746 -15.42 -9.96 -16.53
CA PRO A 746 -15.07 -8.98 -17.57
C PRO A 746 -13.81 -9.35 -18.35
N ILE A 747 -12.79 -9.82 -17.63
CA ILE A 747 -11.65 -10.50 -18.23
C ILE A 747 -11.90 -12.01 -18.19
N ALA A 748 -12.43 -12.54 -19.31
CA ALA A 748 -12.85 -13.92 -19.44
C ALA A 748 -11.74 -14.96 -19.22
N ARG A 749 -10.47 -14.61 -19.51
CA ARG A 749 -9.32 -15.52 -19.37
C ARG A 749 -8.05 -14.78 -18.94
N ILE A 750 -7.37 -15.28 -17.90
CA ILE A 750 -6.07 -14.79 -17.43
C ILE A 750 -5.13 -15.97 -17.22
N LYS A 751 -3.90 -15.90 -17.76
CA LYS A 751 -2.87 -16.96 -17.62
C LYS A 751 -3.44 -18.37 -17.88
N ASP A 752 -4.18 -18.50 -18.99
CA ASP A 752 -4.85 -19.73 -19.43
C ASP A 752 -5.98 -20.27 -18.55
N ARG A 753 -6.54 -19.44 -17.66
CA ARG A 753 -7.66 -19.82 -16.79
C ARG A 753 -8.91 -19.04 -17.16
N TYR A 754 -10.00 -19.75 -17.45
CA TYR A 754 -11.32 -19.18 -17.64
C TYR A 754 -11.88 -18.67 -16.30
N ARG A 755 -12.58 -17.53 -16.31
CA ARG A 755 -13.09 -16.86 -15.12
C ARG A 755 -14.59 -16.60 -15.23
N TYR A 756 -15.33 -17.00 -14.20
CA TYR A 756 -16.74 -16.72 -14.00
C TYR A 756 -16.95 -16.04 -12.66
N GLN A 757 -18.02 -15.28 -12.52
CA GLN A 757 -18.34 -14.58 -11.29
C GLN A 757 -19.82 -14.59 -10.93
N CYS A 758 -20.08 -14.46 -9.63
CA CYS A 758 -21.39 -14.20 -9.06
C CYS A 758 -21.31 -12.95 -8.19
N VAL A 759 -22.31 -12.08 -8.29
CA VAL A 759 -22.42 -10.86 -7.48
C VAL A 759 -23.61 -11.00 -6.55
N ILE A 760 -23.40 -10.78 -5.27
CA ILE A 760 -24.42 -10.80 -4.23
C ILE A 760 -24.68 -9.36 -3.80
N LYS A 761 -25.92 -8.89 -3.86
CA LYS A 761 -26.36 -7.58 -3.34
C LYS A 761 -27.30 -7.81 -2.16
N TYR A 762 -27.05 -7.14 -1.03
CA TYR A 762 -27.83 -7.35 0.20
C TYR A 762 -27.84 -6.09 1.07
N LYS A 763 -28.89 -5.89 1.88
CA LYS A 763 -28.90 -4.84 2.93
C LYS A 763 -28.45 -5.41 4.27
N HIS A 764 -29.07 -6.52 4.65
CA HIS A 764 -28.76 -7.27 5.84
C HIS A 764 -28.95 -8.75 5.49
N GLU A 765 -27.88 -9.53 5.57
CA GLU A 765 -27.92 -10.96 5.27
C GLU A 765 -27.14 -11.73 6.35
N PRO A 766 -27.82 -12.19 7.41
CA PRO A 766 -27.18 -12.88 8.54
C PRO A 766 -26.40 -14.13 8.13
N LYS A 767 -26.88 -14.85 7.11
CA LYS A 767 -26.28 -16.13 6.68
C LYS A 767 -25.14 -15.95 5.67
N LEU A 768 -24.80 -14.72 5.28
CA LEU A 768 -23.85 -14.48 4.20
C LEU A 768 -22.49 -15.12 4.48
N TYR A 769 -21.85 -14.74 5.59
CA TYR A 769 -20.52 -15.22 5.94
C TYR A 769 -20.48 -16.74 6.12
N GLU A 770 -21.43 -17.31 6.86
CA GLU A 770 -21.55 -18.77 7.06
C GLU A 770 -21.73 -19.52 5.73
N THR A 771 -22.58 -19.01 4.83
CA THR A 771 -22.81 -19.61 3.51
C THR A 771 -21.56 -19.57 2.64
N LEU A 772 -20.84 -18.43 2.64
CA LEU A 772 -19.62 -18.25 1.87
C LEU A 772 -18.47 -19.12 2.42
N GLU A 773 -18.30 -19.19 3.74
CA GLU A 773 -17.35 -20.11 4.38
C GLU A 773 -17.67 -21.56 4.03
N THR A 774 -18.95 -21.95 4.02
CA THR A 774 -19.38 -23.29 3.62
C THR A 774 -18.99 -23.62 2.18
N VAL A 775 -19.18 -22.67 1.24
CA VAL A 775 -18.74 -22.83 -0.15
C VAL A 775 -17.23 -23.00 -0.24
N LEU A 776 -16.47 -22.15 0.46
CA LEU A 776 -15.01 -22.22 0.49
C LEU A 776 -14.52 -23.57 1.05
N ASN A 777 -15.18 -24.07 2.10
CA ASN A 777 -14.90 -25.35 2.73
C ASN A 777 -15.27 -26.55 1.85
N HIS A 778 -16.39 -26.51 1.16
CA HIS A 778 -16.84 -27.60 0.28
C HIS A 778 -15.86 -27.86 -0.87
N TYR A 779 -15.41 -26.80 -1.55
CA TYR A 779 -14.57 -26.91 -2.74
C TYR A 779 -13.07 -26.97 -2.45
N GLN A 780 -12.64 -27.01 -1.18
CA GLN A 780 -11.21 -27.03 -0.83
C GLN A 780 -10.42 -28.18 -1.43
N ARG A 781 -10.97 -29.40 -1.41
CA ARG A 781 -10.30 -30.56 -2.01
C ARG A 781 -10.09 -30.31 -3.49
N ASP A 782 -11.08 -29.77 -4.18
CA ASP A 782 -10.98 -29.41 -5.59
C ASP A 782 -10.00 -28.26 -5.82
N THR A 783 -9.90 -27.28 -4.92
CA THR A 783 -8.88 -26.22 -4.99
C THR A 783 -7.47 -26.73 -4.74
N THR A 784 -7.31 -27.80 -3.95
CA THR A 784 -6.00 -28.34 -3.55
C THR A 784 -5.50 -29.46 -4.47
N THR A 785 -6.42 -30.24 -5.05
CA THR A 785 -6.13 -31.41 -5.89
C THR A 785 -6.45 -31.19 -7.37
N LYS A 786 -7.43 -30.33 -7.69
CA LYS A 786 -7.73 -29.88 -9.05
C LYS A 786 -7.20 -28.46 -9.24
N ARG A 787 -7.23 -27.98 -10.49
CA ARG A 787 -6.77 -26.63 -10.84
C ARG A 787 -7.84 -25.56 -10.57
N LEU A 788 -8.85 -25.82 -9.74
CA LEU A 788 -9.94 -24.90 -9.44
C LEU A 788 -9.47 -23.80 -8.48
N SER A 789 -9.91 -22.56 -8.66
CA SER A 789 -9.66 -21.47 -7.73
C SER A 789 -10.95 -20.69 -7.51
N ILE A 790 -11.29 -20.48 -6.24
CA ILE A 790 -12.42 -19.67 -5.79
C ILE A 790 -11.86 -18.54 -4.95
N SER A 791 -12.20 -17.31 -5.29
CA SER A 791 -11.86 -16.12 -4.50
C SER A 791 -13.12 -15.34 -4.17
N MET A 792 -13.19 -14.82 -2.95
CA MET A 792 -14.32 -14.05 -2.44
C MET A 792 -13.82 -12.65 -2.08
N ASP A 793 -14.60 -11.63 -2.41
CA ASP A 793 -14.33 -10.24 -2.07
C ASP A 793 -15.60 -9.61 -1.50
N VAL A 794 -15.58 -9.34 -0.19
CA VAL A 794 -16.66 -8.63 0.50
C VAL A 794 -16.39 -7.14 0.38
N HIS A 795 -17.41 -6.37 0.00
CA HIS A 795 -17.30 -4.97 -0.38
C HIS A 795 -16.29 -4.76 -1.53
N PRO A 796 -16.53 -5.36 -2.71
CA PRO A 796 -15.64 -5.22 -3.85
C PRO A 796 -15.60 -3.76 -4.31
N TYR A 797 -14.38 -3.26 -4.45
CA TYR A 797 -14.13 -1.95 -5.06
C TYR A 797 -13.90 -2.08 -6.57
N PHE A 798 -13.51 -3.28 -7.03
CA PHE A 798 -13.28 -3.61 -8.42
C PHE A 798 -14.14 -4.80 -8.83
N PHE A 799 -14.72 -4.73 -10.03
CA PHE A 799 -15.56 -5.79 -10.61
C PHE A 799 -14.90 -6.49 -11.81
N MET A 800 -13.64 -6.14 -12.15
CA MET A 800 -12.88 -6.63 -13.33
C MET A 800 -11.85 -7.72 -13.00
#